data_AF-A0A914EH22-F1
#
_entry.id   AF-A0A914EH22-F1
#
_cell.length_a   1.000
_cell.length_b   1.000
_cell.length_c   1.000
_cell.angle_alpha   90.00
_cell.angle_beta   90.00
_cell.angle_gamma   90.00
#
_symmetry.space_group_name_H-M   'P 1'
#
loop_
_entity.id
_entity.type
_entity.pdbx_description
1 polymer ?
#
loop_
_entity_poly.entity_id
_entity_poly.type
_entity_poly.pdbx_seq_one_letter_code
_entity_poly.pdbx_strand_id
1 'polypeptide(L)'
;MAILHSSTPRATNYGQVTLQQIGTNLISTLTQIQEACHQALYPKNFEEIDHGYGYVLYTTTLAKGGKMLSSKLIRDYGYVFVNNVYQNQNGAILGYNNVSSIPINAQPGDVLRILVENRGRRVDGQNTDYNHKGLHNETIVDGVDITLNNWFACGINLTKASIDQLAQSAINENQQERAFPEKAVGLPGVFVGQFVANILTDTFFDSRGWGKGQLFINGYNIGRYWPTAGPQGRFTIFEFTLICGMTDCNESVHLASMQFKSMLHGICMSLWRELQVENEYGYAPACNHTYTVWLRDLLRSKLRNDTVLTTVDGSHQGALKCGTVPGALATVDFGISSNADIDQCFSLQHQFNNGGPTICTEYWVGNYDTTWGQPLGKVPDPATVAGNIGHMYYNWNASFNFYMIHGGTNFGFMNGVEFDSPIVTSYDYGSAIAENGDITPVYTAVRSFIQNISDWPQPPLSIPANNPATNYGQVTLQRIGTNLISTLTQIQEACHQAPYPKNFEQIDHGYGYVLYTTTLAKGGKLLSSKWIRDYGYVFVNNVYQGLHNETIVDGVDITLNNWFACGINLTKASIDQLAQRAIKENQQERNFPEKAVGLPGVFVGQFAANTLTDTFFDSRGWGKGQLFVNGYNIGRYWPTAGPQMTLYVPKPFLQQTNTVLLIELTGAQQNFITFIDHAVWN
;
A
#
# COMPACT_ATOMS: atom_id res chain seq x y z
N MET A 1 -8.72 29.25 -19.83
CA MET A 1 -7.42 29.50 -19.16
C MET A 1 -6.33 29.33 -20.19
N ALA A 2 -5.27 30.14 -20.14
CA ALA A 2 -4.16 30.00 -21.09
C ALA A 2 -3.40 28.71 -20.80
N ILE A 3 -3.25 27.86 -21.81
CA ILE A 3 -2.37 26.69 -21.74
C ILE A 3 -0.94 27.21 -21.86
N LEU A 4 -0.11 26.92 -20.85
CA LEU A 4 1.33 27.13 -20.94
C LEU A 4 1.89 26.17 -22.01
N HIS A 5 2.15 26.71 -23.19
CA HIS A 5 3.03 26.06 -24.16
C HIS A 5 4.45 26.02 -23.59
N SER A 6 4.89 24.84 -23.17
CA SER A 6 6.31 24.49 -23.20
C SER A 6 6.50 23.00 -23.41
N SER A 7 7.64 22.65 -24.01
CA SER A 7 8.21 21.31 -24.01
C SER A 7 8.79 20.98 -22.63
N THR A 8 8.00 21.17 -21.58
CA THR A 8 8.41 20.97 -20.19
C THR A 8 8.55 19.46 -19.92
N PRO A 9 9.62 19.02 -19.24
CA PRO A 9 9.73 17.63 -18.80
C PRO A 9 8.52 17.23 -17.96
N ARG A 10 7.96 16.03 -18.17
CA ARG A 10 6.87 15.49 -17.31
C ARG A 10 7.26 15.43 -15.84
N ALA A 11 8.57 15.33 -15.55
CA ALA A 11 9.13 15.59 -14.24
C ALA A 11 10.55 16.17 -14.40
N THR A 12 10.92 17.12 -13.54
CA THR A 12 12.24 17.77 -13.55
C THR A 12 13.13 17.19 -12.46
N ASN A 13 14.36 16.84 -12.82
CA ASN A 13 15.39 16.47 -11.85
C ASN A 13 16.09 17.74 -11.34
N TYR A 14 15.76 18.17 -10.12
CA TYR A 14 16.39 19.33 -9.48
C TYR A 14 17.79 19.04 -8.89
N GLY A 15 18.32 17.82 -9.07
CA GLY A 15 19.64 17.41 -8.60
C GLY A 15 19.65 16.95 -7.14
N GLN A 16 20.85 16.87 -6.56
CA GLN A 16 21.03 16.54 -5.15
C GLN A 16 20.82 17.79 -4.29
N VAL A 17 19.95 17.68 -3.27
CA VAL A 17 19.76 18.71 -2.25
C VAL A 17 20.55 18.33 -1.01
N THR A 18 21.56 19.11 -0.66
CA THR A 18 22.31 18.91 0.60
C THR A 18 21.42 19.32 1.77
N LEU A 19 21.12 18.36 2.66
CA LEU A 19 20.39 18.63 3.89
C LEU A 19 21.35 18.76 5.07
N GLN A 20 21.04 19.68 5.99
CA GLN A 20 21.75 19.92 7.24
C GLN A 20 20.85 19.59 8.43
N GLN A 21 21.39 19.03 9.50
CA GLN A 21 20.61 18.77 10.72
C GLN A 21 20.30 20.08 11.46
N ILE A 22 19.04 20.29 11.84
CA ILE A 22 18.61 21.36 12.73
C ILE A 22 18.62 20.85 14.18
N GLY A 23 19.25 21.63 15.07
CA GLY A 23 19.33 21.31 16.49
C GLY A 23 20.27 20.14 16.81
N THR A 24 20.52 19.93 18.10
CA THR A 24 21.56 18.96 18.54
C THR A 24 21.15 17.49 18.41
N ASN A 25 19.84 17.22 18.46
CA ASN A 25 19.22 15.90 18.33
C ASN A 25 17.71 16.06 18.07
N LEU A 26 17.05 15.01 17.58
CA LEU A 26 15.62 15.00 17.27
C LEU A 26 14.74 15.60 18.38
N ILE A 27 14.95 15.21 19.65
CA ILE A 27 14.14 15.69 20.77
C ILE A 27 14.32 17.19 20.99
N SER A 28 15.55 17.71 20.94
CA SER A 28 15.83 19.16 21.10
C SER A 28 15.19 20.04 20.01
N THR A 29 14.82 19.45 18.87
CA THR A 29 14.16 20.16 17.77
C THR A 29 12.64 20.01 17.85
N LEU A 30 12.12 18.79 18.05
CA LEU A 30 10.68 18.55 18.17
C LEU A 30 10.04 19.24 19.40
N THR A 31 10.79 19.38 20.49
CA THR A 31 10.31 20.09 21.70
C THR A 31 10.06 21.59 21.47
N GLN A 32 10.53 22.18 20.36
CA GLN A 32 10.24 23.57 19.99
C GLN A 32 8.84 23.76 19.36
N ILE A 33 8.25 22.66 18.87
CA ILE A 33 6.94 22.62 18.22
C ILE A 33 5.98 21.63 18.92
N GLN A 34 6.26 21.29 20.18
CA GLN A 34 5.35 20.44 20.95
C GLN A 34 4.14 21.24 21.46
N GLU A 35 3.01 20.57 21.57
CA GLU A 35 1.79 21.07 22.16
C GLU A 35 1.88 21.08 23.70
N ALA A 36 0.87 21.64 24.36
CA ALA A 36 0.79 21.62 25.82
C ALA A 36 0.81 20.16 26.34
N CYS A 37 1.74 19.86 27.25
CA CYS A 37 1.88 18.51 27.78
C CYS A 37 0.78 18.17 28.79
N HIS A 38 0.13 17.03 28.61
CA HIS A 38 -0.82 16.49 29.56
C HIS A 38 -0.10 15.66 30.61
N GLN A 39 -0.12 16.10 31.86
CA GLN A 39 0.43 15.35 32.99
C GLN A 39 -0.60 14.35 33.53
N ALA A 40 -0.16 13.11 33.80
CA ALA A 40 -0.97 12.08 34.44
C ALA A 40 -0.10 11.10 35.24
N LEU A 41 -0.72 10.30 36.12
CA LEU A 41 0.00 9.25 36.85
C LEU A 41 0.56 8.21 35.88
N TYR A 42 -0.26 7.79 34.91
CA TYR A 42 0.09 6.86 33.83
C TYR A 42 0.12 7.60 32.48
N PRO A 43 0.79 7.07 31.43
CA PRO A 43 0.84 7.77 30.15
C PRO A 43 -0.55 7.80 29.49
N LYS A 44 -0.99 8.98 29.07
CA LYS A 44 -2.24 9.16 28.34
C LYS A 44 -2.08 8.78 26.87
N ASN A 45 -3.05 8.04 26.32
CA ASN A 45 -3.07 7.73 24.89
C ASN A 45 -3.33 8.98 24.03
N PHE A 46 -3.18 8.86 22.70
CA PHE A 46 -3.34 9.95 21.72
C PHE A 46 -4.73 10.59 21.80
N GLU A 47 -5.78 9.78 22.03
CA GLU A 47 -7.16 10.22 22.13
C GLU A 47 -7.44 11.00 23.44
N GLU A 48 -6.85 10.58 24.57
CA GLU A 48 -6.96 11.24 25.88
C GLU A 48 -6.28 12.62 25.98
N ILE A 49 -5.53 13.00 24.94
CA ILE A 49 -4.88 14.30 24.77
C ILE A 49 -5.32 15.05 23.49
N ASP A 50 -6.33 14.54 22.77
CA ASP A 50 -6.85 15.10 21.50
C ASP A 50 -5.79 15.24 20.37
N HIS A 51 -4.72 14.44 20.41
CA HIS A 51 -3.62 14.47 19.43
C HIS A 51 -3.53 13.16 18.64
N GLY A 52 -4.44 12.94 17.70
CA GLY A 52 -4.61 11.63 17.06
C GLY A 52 -3.74 11.30 15.83
N TYR A 53 -2.73 12.09 15.43
CA TYR A 53 -1.86 11.75 14.28
C TYR A 53 -0.42 12.24 14.46
N GLY A 54 0.52 11.65 13.71
CA GLY A 54 1.92 12.06 13.76
C GLY A 54 2.63 11.43 14.95
N TYR A 55 3.13 12.26 15.87
CA TYR A 55 3.95 11.82 17.00
C TYR A 55 3.49 12.42 18.33
N VAL A 56 3.55 11.62 19.39
CA VAL A 56 3.44 12.10 20.78
C VAL A 56 4.75 11.81 21.49
N LEU A 57 5.29 12.81 22.17
CA LEU A 57 6.47 12.69 23.02
C LEU A 57 6.03 12.38 24.46
N TYR A 58 6.28 11.15 24.89
CA TYR A 58 6.08 10.72 26.25
C TYR A 58 7.35 10.94 27.07
N THR A 59 7.24 11.59 28.23
CA THR A 59 8.36 11.90 29.12
C THR A 59 8.04 11.49 30.56
N THR A 60 8.98 10.85 31.25
CA THR A 60 8.94 10.62 32.71
C THR A 60 10.36 10.69 33.30
N THR A 61 10.47 10.86 34.63
CA THR A 61 11.74 10.82 35.36
C THR A 61 11.87 9.49 36.08
N LEU A 62 12.98 8.79 35.87
CA LEU A 62 13.20 7.46 36.38
C LEU A 62 13.56 7.47 37.87
N ALA A 63 12.66 6.96 38.73
CA ALA A 63 12.92 6.83 40.17
C ALA A 63 14.07 5.85 40.50
N LYS A 64 14.42 4.97 39.55
CA LYS A 64 15.54 4.01 39.62
C LYS A 64 16.14 3.86 38.23
N GLY A 65 17.45 3.61 38.15
CA GLY A 65 18.13 3.28 36.89
C GLY A 65 17.73 1.90 36.35
N GLY A 66 18.23 1.57 35.16
CA GLY A 66 18.02 0.25 34.55
C GLY A 66 18.74 0.05 33.21
N LYS A 67 18.63 -1.17 32.68
CA LYS A 67 19.36 -1.65 31.47
C LYS A 67 18.47 -2.08 30.30
N MET A 68 17.18 -2.29 30.54
CA MET A 68 16.21 -2.72 29.55
C MET A 68 14.89 -1.99 29.78
N LEU A 69 14.37 -1.31 28.75
CA LEU A 69 13.00 -0.82 28.72
C LEU A 69 12.13 -1.86 28.01
N SER A 70 11.02 -2.26 28.59
CA SER A 70 10.03 -3.16 27.98
C SER A 70 8.65 -2.49 27.97
N SER A 71 7.91 -2.62 26.88
CA SER A 71 6.51 -2.21 26.82
C SER A 71 5.70 -3.27 26.10
N LYS A 72 4.78 -3.91 26.83
CA LYS A 72 3.95 -5.00 26.29
C LYS A 72 2.77 -4.52 25.45
N LEU A 73 2.40 -3.24 25.60
CA LEU A 73 1.18 -2.67 25.03
C LEU A 73 1.41 -1.43 24.15
N ILE A 74 2.66 -1.20 23.71
CA ILE A 74 2.91 -0.24 22.63
C ILE A 74 2.39 -0.82 21.30
N ARG A 75 1.29 -0.25 20.81
CA ARG A 75 0.59 -0.66 19.57
C ARG A 75 1.05 0.14 18.34
N ASP A 76 2.11 0.90 18.51
CA ASP A 76 2.65 1.94 17.61
C ASP A 76 4.19 1.88 17.60
N TYR A 77 4.87 2.81 16.94
CA TYR A 77 6.34 2.79 16.81
C TYR A 77 7.03 3.72 17.81
N GLY A 78 7.77 3.16 18.77
CA GLY A 78 8.47 3.89 19.83
C GLY A 78 9.97 4.08 19.57
N TYR A 79 10.43 5.34 19.65
CA TYR A 79 11.82 5.75 19.59
C TYR A 79 12.28 6.17 21.00
N VAL A 80 13.23 5.44 21.59
CA VAL A 80 13.59 5.54 23.01
C VAL A 80 14.85 6.40 23.22
N PHE A 81 14.76 7.35 24.15
CA PHE A 81 15.84 8.25 24.53
C PHE A 81 15.98 8.32 26.05
N VAL A 82 17.21 8.38 26.56
CA VAL A 82 17.53 8.69 27.96
C VAL A 82 18.36 9.97 27.96
N ASN A 83 17.93 10.99 28.69
CA ASN A 83 18.57 12.32 28.70
C ASN A 83 18.81 12.89 27.28
N ASN A 84 17.84 12.70 26.38
CA ASN A 84 17.88 13.05 24.94
C ASN A 84 18.88 12.25 24.09
N VAL A 85 19.61 11.30 24.66
CA VAL A 85 20.49 10.37 23.93
C VAL A 85 19.67 9.19 23.43
N TYR A 86 19.64 8.97 22.11
CA TYR A 86 18.95 7.84 21.50
C TYR A 86 19.58 6.51 21.94
N GLN A 87 18.78 5.59 22.45
CA GLN A 87 19.28 4.35 23.07
C GLN A 87 19.45 3.19 22.09
N ASN A 88 18.75 3.22 20.97
CA ASN A 88 18.76 2.15 19.98
C ASN A 88 19.93 2.29 18.99
N GLN A 89 20.94 1.44 19.14
CA GLN A 89 22.14 1.45 18.29
C GLN A 89 22.04 0.53 17.06
N ASN A 90 21.00 -0.31 16.97
CA ASN A 90 20.86 -1.35 15.94
C ASN A 90 19.66 -1.14 14.98
N GLY A 91 18.99 0.01 15.03
CA GLY A 91 17.80 0.28 14.21
C GLY A 91 16.51 -0.40 14.67
N ALA A 92 16.51 -1.05 15.85
CA ALA A 92 15.33 -1.66 16.47
C ALA A 92 14.33 -0.60 16.99
N ILE A 93 13.14 -0.57 16.41
CA ILE A 93 12.04 0.33 16.81
C ILE A 93 11.11 -0.44 17.74
N LEU A 94 10.81 0.10 18.92
CA LEU A 94 9.89 -0.52 19.87
C LEU A 94 8.49 -0.62 19.23
N GLY A 95 7.86 -1.79 19.26
CA GLY A 95 6.58 -2.06 18.57
C GLY A 95 6.69 -2.41 17.08
N TYR A 96 7.89 -2.47 16.50
CA TYR A 96 8.13 -2.96 15.13
C TYR A 96 8.73 -4.37 15.16
N ASN A 97 8.37 -5.24 14.20
CA ASN A 97 8.86 -6.64 14.10
C ASN A 97 8.88 -7.40 15.45
N ASN A 98 7.83 -7.24 16.26
CA ASN A 98 7.69 -7.84 17.60
C ASN A 98 8.77 -7.44 18.64
N VAL A 99 9.52 -6.36 18.39
CA VAL A 99 10.44 -5.76 19.37
C VAL A 99 9.62 -5.16 20.52
N SER A 100 9.52 -5.89 21.63
CA SER A 100 8.81 -5.51 22.85
C SER A 100 9.72 -4.91 23.93
N SER A 101 11.03 -4.89 23.70
CA SER A 101 12.02 -4.27 24.58
C SER A 101 13.19 -3.63 23.82
N ILE A 102 13.80 -2.62 24.45
CA ILE A 102 14.95 -1.86 23.95
C ILE A 102 15.98 -1.76 25.08
N PRO A 103 17.25 -2.14 24.85
CA PRO A 103 18.33 -1.87 25.79
C PRO A 103 18.47 -0.37 26.07
N ILE A 104 18.63 0.00 27.33
CA ILE A 104 18.86 1.38 27.77
C ILE A 104 20.08 1.43 28.70
N ASN A 105 20.58 2.63 28.98
CA ASN A 105 21.55 2.85 30.05
C ASN A 105 21.12 4.05 30.89
N ALA A 106 20.32 3.80 31.92
CA ALA A 106 19.74 4.83 32.77
C ALA A 106 20.14 4.71 34.24
N GLN A 107 20.19 5.84 34.92
CA GLN A 107 20.44 6.04 36.34
C GLN A 107 19.19 6.60 37.06
N PRO A 108 19.10 6.52 38.39
CA PRO A 108 18.05 7.22 39.14
C PRO A 108 18.14 8.73 38.90
N GLY A 109 17.02 9.37 38.57
CA GLY A 109 16.92 10.78 38.21
C GLY A 109 17.05 11.07 36.71
N ASP A 110 17.41 10.10 35.87
CA ASP A 110 17.46 10.30 34.42
C ASP A 110 16.05 10.49 33.83
N VAL A 111 15.98 11.28 32.76
CA VAL A 111 14.73 11.53 32.04
C VAL A 111 14.58 10.54 30.89
N LEU A 112 13.60 9.64 31.01
CA LEU A 112 13.17 8.75 29.95
C LEU A 112 12.23 9.48 29.00
N ARG A 113 12.48 9.39 27.70
CA ARG A 113 11.61 9.87 26.64
C ARG A 113 11.33 8.79 25.61
N ILE A 114 10.07 8.68 25.21
CA ILE A 114 9.62 7.79 24.15
C ILE A 114 8.81 8.64 23.16
N LEU A 115 9.39 8.91 21.99
CA LEU A 115 8.64 9.49 20.88
C LEU A 115 7.85 8.35 20.24
N VAL A 116 6.52 8.41 20.23
CA VAL A 116 5.66 7.38 19.63
C VAL A 116 5.04 7.90 18.34
N GLU A 117 5.22 7.17 17.25
CA GLU A 117 4.65 7.43 15.92
C GLU A 117 3.50 6.47 15.66
N ASN A 118 2.31 6.98 15.31
CA ASN A 118 1.13 6.13 15.16
C ASN A 118 1.13 5.26 13.88
N ARG A 119 0.63 4.03 13.96
CA ARG A 119 0.51 3.07 12.82
C ARG A 119 -0.75 3.26 11.95
N GLY A 120 -1.59 4.26 12.25
CA GLY A 120 -2.91 4.44 11.63
C GLY A 120 -4.01 3.65 12.34
N ARG A 121 -5.29 3.98 12.07
CA ARG A 121 -6.48 3.35 12.70
C ARG A 121 -7.17 2.39 11.73
N ARG A 122 -7.77 1.33 12.27
CA ARG A 122 -8.62 0.39 11.52
C ARG A 122 -10.06 0.90 11.49
N VAL A 123 -10.75 0.67 10.37
CA VAL A 123 -12.11 1.18 10.09
C VAL A 123 -13.16 0.04 10.21
N ASP A 124 -12.73 -1.18 10.52
CA ASP A 124 -13.50 -2.43 10.55
C ASP A 124 -14.49 -2.56 11.75
N GLY A 125 -14.61 -1.53 12.60
CA GLY A 125 -15.68 -1.37 13.59
C GLY A 125 -15.68 -2.36 14.77
N GLN A 126 -14.87 -3.41 14.73
CA GLN A 126 -14.80 -4.41 15.80
C GLN A 126 -13.59 -4.16 16.71
N ASN A 127 -13.90 -3.95 18.00
CA ASN A 127 -12.96 -3.78 19.12
C ASN A 127 -12.29 -2.39 19.22
N THR A 128 -12.97 -1.48 19.94
CA THR A 128 -12.58 -0.06 20.12
C THR A 128 -11.17 0.14 20.67
N ASP A 129 -10.70 -0.74 21.55
CA ASP A 129 -9.40 -0.58 22.22
C ASP A 129 -8.21 -0.67 21.26
N TYR A 130 -8.33 -1.37 20.13
CA TYR A 130 -7.25 -1.49 19.13
C TYR A 130 -7.04 -0.19 18.33
N ASN A 131 -7.98 0.74 18.39
CA ASN A 131 -7.89 2.03 17.71
C ASN A 131 -7.21 3.12 18.53
N HIS A 132 -7.08 2.97 19.85
CA HIS A 132 -6.39 3.94 20.71
C HIS A 132 -4.86 3.85 20.56
N LYS A 133 -4.21 5.00 20.33
CA LYS A 133 -2.79 5.09 19.91
C LYS A 133 -1.87 5.62 21.00
N GLY A 134 -0.59 5.33 20.91
CA GLY A 134 0.43 5.78 21.86
C GLY A 134 0.86 4.72 22.86
N LEU A 135 1.25 5.18 24.05
CA LEU A 135 1.57 4.29 25.17
C LEU A 135 0.31 3.94 25.94
N HIS A 136 0.24 2.69 26.37
CA HIS A 136 -0.74 2.17 27.32
C HIS A 136 -0.02 1.75 28.61
N ASN A 137 -0.77 1.39 29.65
CA ASN A 137 -0.22 0.87 30.92
C ASN A 137 0.69 -0.36 30.67
N GLU A 138 1.57 -0.69 31.63
CA GLU A 138 2.64 -1.71 31.50
C GLU A 138 3.87 -1.32 30.63
N THR A 139 4.43 -0.13 30.88
CA THR A 139 5.83 0.15 30.51
C THR A 139 6.74 -0.08 31.73
N ILE A 140 7.71 -0.98 31.59
CA ILE A 140 8.43 -1.68 32.66
C ILE A 140 9.94 -1.57 32.41
N VAL A 141 10.76 -1.44 33.46
CA VAL A 141 12.24 -1.41 33.34
C VAL A 141 12.85 -2.62 34.05
N ASP A 142 13.77 -3.32 33.38
CA ASP A 142 14.44 -4.55 33.83
C ASP A 142 13.49 -5.66 34.31
N GLY A 143 12.26 -5.70 33.77
CA GLY A 143 11.24 -6.70 34.11
C GLY A 143 10.58 -6.51 35.49
N VAL A 144 10.98 -5.48 36.25
CA VAL A 144 10.34 -5.07 37.50
C VAL A 144 9.40 -3.92 37.19
N ASP A 145 8.16 -3.97 37.71
CA ASP A 145 7.26 -2.81 37.72
C ASP A 145 7.79 -1.75 38.69
N ILE A 146 8.85 -1.06 38.24
CA ILE A 146 9.25 0.23 38.75
C ILE A 146 8.13 1.15 38.29
N THR A 147 7.21 1.50 39.19
CA THR A 147 5.98 2.21 38.85
C THR A 147 6.32 3.55 38.19
N LEU A 148 6.37 3.55 36.86
CA LEU A 148 6.75 4.70 36.06
C LEU A 148 5.57 5.66 36.11
N ASN A 149 5.65 6.58 37.06
CA ASN A 149 4.61 7.53 37.39
C ASN A 149 4.93 8.92 36.84
N ASN A 150 3.95 9.82 36.87
CA ASN A 150 4.11 11.23 36.50
C ASN A 150 4.59 11.40 35.04
N TRP A 151 3.85 10.80 34.11
CA TRP A 151 4.09 10.97 32.69
C TRP A 151 3.58 12.32 32.19
N PHE A 152 4.33 12.90 31.27
CA PHE A 152 3.91 14.01 30.42
C PHE A 152 3.77 13.47 28.99
N ALA A 153 2.59 13.61 28.40
CA ALA A 153 2.33 13.30 26.99
C ALA A 153 2.11 14.61 26.24
N CYS A 154 2.98 14.93 25.27
CA CYS A 154 2.93 16.16 24.50
C CYS A 154 2.81 15.82 23.01
N GLY A 155 1.76 16.27 22.33
CA GLY A 155 1.65 16.16 20.88
C GLY A 155 2.74 16.93 20.15
N ILE A 156 3.13 16.50 18.94
CA ILE A 156 4.09 17.24 18.10
C ILE A 156 3.32 17.94 16.99
N ASN A 157 3.31 19.28 17.00
CA ASN A 157 2.54 20.07 16.06
C ASN A 157 3.22 20.09 14.68
N LEU A 158 2.73 19.26 13.76
CA LEU A 158 3.21 19.17 12.37
C LEU A 158 2.39 20.03 11.39
N THR A 159 1.84 21.17 11.83
CA THR A 159 1.21 22.16 10.92
C THR A 159 2.26 22.90 10.09
N LYS A 160 1.83 23.48 8.95
CA LYS A 160 2.71 24.26 8.06
C LYS A 160 3.46 25.34 8.85
N ALA A 161 2.74 26.14 9.64
CA ALA A 161 3.31 27.19 10.49
C ALA A 161 4.41 26.69 11.44
N SER A 162 4.24 25.52 12.08
CA SER A 162 5.23 24.94 12.98
C SER A 162 6.47 24.41 12.23
N ILE A 163 6.29 23.82 11.05
CA ILE A 163 7.40 23.36 10.21
C ILE A 163 8.18 24.54 9.62
N ASP A 164 7.47 25.58 9.16
CA ASP A 164 8.06 26.82 8.68
C ASP A 164 8.83 27.55 9.80
N GLN A 165 8.33 27.53 11.05
CA GLN A 165 9.06 28.05 12.21
C GLN A 165 10.40 27.33 12.42
N LEU A 166 10.43 25.99 12.35
CA LEU A 166 11.68 25.23 12.46
C LEU A 166 12.64 25.52 11.29
N ALA A 167 12.13 25.54 10.07
CA ALA A 167 12.92 25.80 8.87
C ALA A 167 13.51 27.22 8.89
N GLN A 168 12.70 28.23 9.20
CA GLN A 168 13.15 29.63 9.26
C GLN A 168 14.15 29.87 10.38
N SER A 169 13.98 29.22 11.55
CA SER A 169 14.96 29.31 12.65
C SER A 169 16.33 28.80 12.20
N ALA A 170 16.39 27.68 11.50
CA ALA A 170 17.63 27.11 10.95
C ALA A 170 18.25 27.95 9.81
N ILE A 171 17.42 28.58 8.97
CA ILE A 171 17.88 29.50 7.92
C ILE A 171 18.49 30.76 8.54
N ASN A 172 17.89 31.29 9.60
CA ASN A 172 18.39 32.46 10.32
C ASN A 172 19.69 32.15 11.09
N GLU A 173 19.80 30.96 11.71
CA GLU A 173 21.04 30.50 12.35
C GLU A 173 22.19 30.32 11.34
N ASN A 174 21.91 29.89 10.11
CA ASN A 174 22.88 29.76 9.03
C ASN A 174 23.54 31.10 8.59
N GLN A 175 22.90 32.25 8.85
CA GLN A 175 23.48 33.56 8.51
C GLN A 175 24.60 34.01 9.48
N GLN A 176 24.85 33.27 10.56
CA GLN A 176 26.03 33.43 11.42
C GLN A 176 26.98 32.26 11.16
N GLU A 177 28.12 32.53 10.52
CA GLU A 177 29.10 31.51 10.07
C GLU A 177 29.55 30.55 11.19
N ARG A 178 28.82 29.44 11.34
CA ARG A 178 29.25 28.25 12.08
C ARG A 178 29.27 27.06 11.13
N ALA A 179 30.41 26.40 11.02
CA ALA A 179 30.49 25.14 10.31
C ALA A 179 29.58 24.10 10.99
N PHE A 180 28.58 23.60 10.27
CA PHE A 180 27.65 22.59 10.76
C PHE A 180 28.37 21.24 10.88
N PRO A 181 28.23 20.51 12.01
CA PRO A 181 29.05 19.33 12.26
C PRO A 181 28.66 18.13 11.37
N GLU A 182 29.63 17.59 10.63
CA GLU A 182 29.53 16.36 9.80
C GLU A 182 29.03 15.09 10.53
N LYS A 183 28.91 15.12 11.86
CA LYS A 183 28.71 13.94 12.74
C LYS A 183 27.27 13.42 12.84
N ALA A 184 26.35 13.88 12.00
CA ALA A 184 24.92 13.53 12.07
C ALA A 184 24.53 12.16 11.46
N VAL A 185 25.41 11.55 10.65
CA VAL A 185 25.08 10.36 9.85
C VAL A 185 24.77 9.15 10.75
N GLY A 186 23.56 8.62 10.64
CA GLY A 186 23.12 7.39 11.33
C GLY A 186 22.26 7.60 12.59
N LEU A 187 21.99 8.84 13.02
CA LEU A 187 21.12 9.14 14.16
C LEU A 187 19.79 9.80 13.75
N PRO A 188 18.70 9.65 14.52
CA PRO A 188 17.46 10.38 14.28
C PRO A 188 17.66 11.89 14.47
N GLY A 189 17.17 12.69 13.52
CA GLY A 189 17.27 14.14 13.53
C GLY A 189 16.24 14.79 12.61
N VAL A 190 16.09 16.12 12.73
CA VAL A 190 15.35 16.95 11.77
C VAL A 190 16.37 17.55 10.82
N PHE A 191 16.09 17.53 9.51
CA PHE A 191 17.01 18.03 8.50
C PHE A 191 16.32 19.03 7.58
N VAL A 192 17.03 20.08 7.16
CA VAL A 192 16.56 21.11 6.23
C VAL A 192 17.56 21.32 5.11
N GLY A 193 17.08 21.69 3.94
CA GLY A 193 17.89 22.15 2.82
C GLY A 193 17.03 22.98 1.89
N GLN A 194 17.68 23.66 0.95
CA GLN A 194 17.02 24.52 -0.03
C GLN A 194 17.47 24.13 -1.43
N PHE A 195 16.56 24.23 -2.39
CA PHE A 195 16.84 24.07 -3.81
C PHE A 195 15.98 25.06 -4.61
N VAL A 196 16.42 25.42 -5.82
CA VAL A 196 15.70 26.36 -6.68
C VAL A 196 15.00 25.59 -7.80
N ALA A 197 13.67 25.60 -7.80
CA ALA A 197 12.86 25.07 -8.88
C ALA A 197 12.79 26.07 -10.04
N ASN A 198 13.85 26.12 -10.87
CA ASN A 198 13.95 27.01 -12.03
C ASN A 198 12.89 26.76 -13.11
N ILE A 199 12.28 25.58 -13.07
CA ILE A 199 11.12 25.17 -13.87
C ILE A 199 10.16 24.56 -12.86
N LEU A 200 8.88 24.90 -12.91
CA LEU A 200 7.86 24.29 -12.06
C LEU A 200 7.26 23.11 -12.84
N THR A 201 7.55 21.89 -12.38
CA THR A 201 6.94 20.64 -12.83
C THR A 201 6.92 19.65 -11.65
N ASP A 202 6.25 18.51 -11.83
CA ASP A 202 6.42 17.34 -10.96
C ASP A 202 7.90 16.94 -10.80
N THR A 203 8.21 16.23 -9.72
CA THR A 203 9.50 15.60 -9.44
C THR A 203 9.32 14.42 -8.49
N PHE A 204 10.40 13.80 -8.03
CA PHE A 204 10.37 12.66 -7.11
C PHE A 204 11.41 12.84 -6.01
N PHE A 205 11.02 12.61 -4.76
CA PHE A 205 12.00 12.42 -3.69
C PHE A 205 12.56 11.01 -3.76
N ASP A 206 13.89 10.89 -3.83
CA ASP A 206 14.58 9.61 -3.74
C ASP A 206 15.00 9.35 -2.29
N SER A 207 14.26 8.49 -1.60
CA SER A 207 14.48 8.20 -0.18
C SER A 207 15.60 7.20 0.05
N ARG A 208 16.14 6.56 -1.00
CA ARG A 208 17.16 5.51 -0.88
C ARG A 208 18.43 6.06 -0.24
N GLY A 209 18.90 5.38 0.81
CA GLY A 209 19.98 5.85 1.68
C GLY A 209 19.50 6.44 3.01
N TRP A 210 18.22 6.80 3.13
CA TRP A 210 17.59 7.16 4.41
C TRP A 210 16.97 5.93 5.09
N GLY A 211 16.79 6.00 6.42
CA GLY A 211 16.16 4.93 7.20
C GLY A 211 14.63 4.97 7.16
N LYS A 212 14.05 5.80 8.02
CA LYS A 212 12.62 6.10 8.08
C LYS A 212 12.43 7.57 8.47
N GLY A 213 11.39 8.22 7.98
CA GLY A 213 11.06 9.59 8.38
C GLY A 213 9.81 10.14 7.72
N GLN A 214 9.67 11.46 7.74
CA GLN A 214 8.58 12.21 7.14
C GLN A 214 9.15 13.39 6.36
N LEU A 215 8.72 13.57 5.12
CA LEU A 215 9.20 14.65 4.25
C LEU A 215 8.25 15.85 4.31
N PHE A 216 8.84 17.04 4.37
CA PHE A 216 8.14 18.31 4.22
C PHE A 216 8.80 19.14 3.11
N ILE A 217 8.01 19.85 2.31
CA ILE A 217 8.46 20.80 1.29
C ILE A 217 7.62 22.06 1.42
N ASN A 218 8.26 23.22 1.58
CA ASN A 218 7.59 24.52 1.79
C ASN A 218 6.55 24.48 2.93
N GLY A 219 6.88 23.76 4.02
CA GLY A 219 6.00 23.50 5.17
C GLY A 219 4.93 22.42 4.94
N TYR A 220 4.63 22.03 3.70
CA TYR A 220 3.64 21.00 3.37
C TYR A 220 4.16 19.59 3.63
N ASN A 221 3.32 18.77 4.26
CA ASN A 221 3.63 17.39 4.63
C ASN A 221 3.42 16.44 3.44
N ILE A 222 4.51 15.97 2.85
CA ILE A 222 4.49 15.15 1.61
C ILE A 222 4.19 13.67 1.92
N GLY A 223 4.44 13.25 3.16
CA GLY A 223 4.16 11.90 3.63
C GLY A 223 5.36 11.25 4.33
N ARG A 224 5.15 10.01 4.76
CA ARG A 224 6.18 9.19 5.43
C ARG A 224 6.96 8.38 4.40
N TYR A 225 8.21 8.08 4.72
CA TYR A 225 9.05 7.19 3.93
C TYR A 225 9.69 6.12 4.80
N TRP A 226 9.83 4.91 4.25
CA TRP A 226 10.52 3.80 4.91
C TRP A 226 11.14 2.83 3.88
N PRO A 227 12.12 3.27 3.08
CA PRO A 227 12.73 2.47 2.01
C PRO A 227 13.47 1.21 2.50
N THR A 228 13.78 1.11 3.80
CA THR A 228 14.39 -0.09 4.40
C THR A 228 13.38 -1.18 4.77
N ALA A 229 12.07 -0.89 4.76
CA ALA A 229 11.01 -1.86 5.12
C ALA A 229 9.91 -2.01 4.05
N GLY A 230 9.57 -0.95 3.32
CA GLY A 230 8.53 -0.94 2.30
C GLY A 230 9.06 -0.84 0.86
N PRO A 231 8.20 -1.11 -0.15
CA PRO A 231 8.59 -1.01 -1.58
C PRO A 231 8.82 0.43 -2.07
N GLN A 232 8.43 1.43 -1.28
CA GLN A 232 8.41 2.85 -1.65
C GLN A 232 9.81 3.50 -1.54
N GLY A 233 10.66 3.25 -2.54
CA GLY A 233 11.97 3.91 -2.68
C GLY A 233 11.92 5.34 -3.22
N ARG A 234 10.78 5.74 -3.81
CA ARG A 234 10.50 7.09 -4.33
C ARG A 234 9.03 7.45 -4.15
N PHE A 235 8.73 8.74 -4.10
CA PHE A 235 7.34 9.24 -4.14
C PHE A 235 7.28 10.58 -4.87
N THR A 236 6.17 10.78 -5.58
CA THR A 236 5.91 11.95 -6.43
C THR A 236 5.75 13.20 -5.57
N ILE A 237 6.46 14.26 -5.95
CA ILE A 237 6.21 15.63 -5.52
C ILE A 237 5.61 16.32 -6.72
N PHE A 238 4.32 16.62 -6.67
CA PHE A 238 3.65 17.28 -7.78
C PHE A 238 4.03 18.76 -7.90
N GLU A 239 3.90 19.32 -9.10
CA GLU A 239 4.15 20.73 -9.44
C GLU A 239 3.46 21.70 -8.47
N PHE A 240 2.20 21.40 -8.11
CA PHE A 240 1.43 22.24 -7.19
C PHE A 240 2.09 22.40 -5.81
N THR A 241 2.86 21.42 -5.34
CA THR A 241 3.58 21.49 -4.05
C THR A 241 4.69 22.54 -4.09
N LEU A 242 5.29 22.74 -5.27
CA LEU A 242 6.29 23.77 -5.51
C LEU A 242 5.63 25.14 -5.65
N ILE A 243 4.46 25.21 -6.32
CA ILE A 243 3.68 26.45 -6.52
C ILE A 243 3.10 27.00 -5.20
N CYS A 244 2.52 26.15 -4.34
CA CYS A 244 1.87 26.59 -3.09
C CYS A 244 2.83 27.25 -2.09
N GLY A 245 4.15 27.11 -2.28
CA GLY A 245 5.15 27.88 -1.53
C GLY A 245 5.24 29.37 -1.91
N MET A 246 4.60 29.79 -3.01
CA MET A 246 4.69 31.16 -3.56
C MET A 246 3.43 32.01 -3.38
N THR A 247 2.31 31.42 -2.94
CA THR A 247 1.02 32.13 -2.75
C THR A 247 0.26 31.57 -1.54
N ASP A 248 -0.20 32.44 -0.64
CA ASP A 248 -0.92 32.07 0.58
C ASP A 248 -2.23 31.32 0.31
N CYS A 249 -2.19 29.98 0.37
CA CYS A 249 -3.38 29.16 0.56
C CYS A 249 -3.85 29.28 2.02
N ASN A 250 -4.67 30.29 2.32
CA ASN A 250 -5.13 30.64 3.67
C ASN A 250 -5.55 29.43 4.53
N GLU A 251 -4.81 29.19 5.62
CA GLU A 251 -5.14 28.21 6.65
C GLU A 251 -6.14 28.79 7.67
N SER A 252 -7.40 28.34 7.67
CA SER A 252 -8.32 28.64 8.78
C SER A 252 -9.50 27.67 8.95
N VAL A 253 -9.25 26.37 9.08
CA VAL A 253 -10.24 25.41 9.63
C VAL A 253 -9.57 24.39 10.57
N HIS A 254 -9.60 24.66 11.87
CA HIS A 254 -9.40 23.62 12.89
C HIS A 254 -10.56 22.61 12.79
N LEU A 255 -10.28 21.30 12.68
CA LEU A 255 -11.25 20.25 12.99
C LEU A 255 -10.59 18.86 13.14
N ALA A 256 -11.10 18.07 14.07
CA ALA A 256 -10.69 16.69 14.31
C ALA A 256 -11.43 15.70 13.39
N SER A 257 -10.71 15.10 12.43
CA SER A 257 -11.05 13.83 11.76
C SER A 257 -9.83 13.36 10.95
N MET A 258 -9.15 12.30 11.39
CA MET A 258 -7.68 12.24 11.28
C MET A 258 -7.07 11.21 10.30
N GLN A 259 -7.81 10.77 9.27
CA GLN A 259 -7.24 9.99 8.15
C GLN A 259 -7.29 10.69 6.79
N PHE A 260 -8.25 11.61 6.56
CA PHE A 260 -8.28 12.45 5.34
C PHE A 260 -7.07 13.39 5.21
N LYS A 261 -6.41 13.74 6.33
CA LYS A 261 -5.25 14.65 6.33
C LYS A 261 -4.06 14.12 5.50
N SER A 262 -3.58 12.90 5.76
CA SER A 262 -2.27 12.47 5.22
C SER A 262 -2.25 12.10 3.73
N MET A 263 -3.40 11.74 3.13
CA MET A 263 -3.46 11.39 1.70
C MET A 263 -3.62 12.64 0.81
N LEU A 264 -4.03 13.77 1.41
CA LEU A 264 -4.40 15.01 0.70
C LEU A 264 -3.59 16.25 1.12
N HIS A 265 -2.61 16.14 2.04
CA HIS A 265 -1.74 17.28 2.39
C HIS A 265 -0.88 17.81 1.23
N GLY A 266 -0.75 17.06 0.13
CA GLY A 266 -0.28 17.60 -1.14
C GLY A 266 -1.39 18.32 -1.90
N ILE A 267 -2.45 17.60 -2.28
CA ILE A 267 -3.50 18.12 -3.16
C ILE A 267 -4.46 19.01 -2.36
N CYS A 268 -4.29 20.33 -2.49
CA CYS A 268 -5.17 21.32 -1.89
C CYS A 268 -6.64 20.98 -2.18
N MET A 269 -7.41 20.57 -1.16
CA MET A 269 -8.83 20.19 -1.32
C MET A 269 -9.67 21.32 -1.95
N SER A 270 -9.19 22.56 -1.84
CA SER A 270 -9.71 23.75 -2.52
C SER A 270 -9.41 23.85 -4.02
N LEU A 271 -8.98 22.77 -4.68
CA LEU A 271 -8.84 22.68 -6.14
C LEU A 271 -9.80 21.66 -6.76
N TRP A 272 -10.32 20.70 -5.99
CA TRP A 272 -11.27 19.71 -6.49
C TRP A 272 -12.56 20.40 -6.89
N ARG A 273 -12.96 20.22 -8.15
CA ARG A 273 -14.22 20.71 -8.70
C ARG A 273 -15.34 19.68 -8.57
N GLU A 274 -14.99 18.42 -8.40
CA GLU A 274 -15.90 17.29 -8.20
C GLU A 274 -15.27 16.28 -7.23
N LEU A 275 -16.08 15.60 -6.43
CA LEU A 275 -15.68 14.46 -5.61
C LEU A 275 -16.86 13.50 -5.39
N GLN A 276 -16.63 12.19 -5.54
CA GLN A 276 -17.63 11.16 -5.29
C GLN A 276 -17.83 10.92 -3.78
N VAL A 277 -19.08 10.64 -3.40
CA VAL A 277 -19.52 10.23 -2.06
C VAL A 277 -19.90 8.76 -2.13
N GLU A 278 -19.21 7.91 -1.36
CA GLU A 278 -19.36 6.44 -1.44
C GLU A 278 -19.04 5.88 -2.85
N ASN A 279 -19.29 4.59 -3.07
CA ASN A 279 -19.20 3.93 -4.38
C ASN A 279 -20.30 2.86 -4.47
N GLU A 280 -21.23 2.99 -5.43
CA GLU A 280 -22.25 1.97 -5.70
C GLU A 280 -23.08 1.54 -4.47
N TYR A 281 -23.29 2.47 -3.53
CA TYR A 281 -23.95 2.18 -2.25
C TYR A 281 -25.39 1.67 -2.40
N GLY A 282 -26.01 1.88 -3.57
CA GLY A 282 -27.27 1.29 -3.96
C GLY A 282 -27.33 -0.24 -3.92
N TYR A 283 -26.19 -0.92 -4.04
CA TYR A 283 -26.08 -2.38 -3.89
C TYR A 283 -25.88 -2.83 -2.43
N ALA A 284 -25.57 -1.91 -1.50
CA ALA A 284 -25.40 -2.25 -0.09
C ALA A 284 -26.77 -2.63 0.54
N PRO A 285 -26.95 -3.86 1.08
CA PRO A 285 -28.24 -4.31 1.61
C PRO A 285 -28.82 -3.46 2.75
N ALA A 286 -28.00 -2.59 3.36
CA ALA A 286 -28.40 -1.71 4.46
C ALA A 286 -29.23 -0.49 4.01
N CYS A 287 -29.06 0.03 2.79
CA CYS A 287 -29.73 1.24 2.28
C CYS A 287 -29.75 2.41 3.30
N ASN A 288 -28.65 2.60 4.05
CA ASN A 288 -28.62 3.52 5.19
C ASN A 288 -28.30 4.96 4.77
N HIS A 289 -29.34 5.71 4.38
CA HIS A 289 -29.20 7.13 4.05
C HIS A 289 -28.66 8.00 5.21
N THR A 290 -28.75 7.57 6.48
CA THR A 290 -28.15 8.33 7.60
C THR A 290 -26.64 8.34 7.50
N TYR A 291 -26.05 7.21 7.10
CA TYR A 291 -24.61 7.08 6.88
C TYR A 291 -24.14 7.91 5.68
N THR A 292 -24.82 7.80 4.53
CA THR A 292 -24.38 8.50 3.32
C THR A 292 -24.61 10.01 3.38
N VAL A 293 -25.66 10.47 4.06
CA VAL A 293 -25.86 11.89 4.43
C VAL A 293 -24.77 12.39 5.37
N TRP A 294 -24.43 11.63 6.41
CA TRP A 294 -23.31 11.97 7.31
C TRP A 294 -21.99 12.06 6.56
N LEU A 295 -21.71 11.14 5.63
CA LEU A 295 -20.50 11.15 4.81
C LEU A 295 -20.45 12.37 3.89
N ARG A 296 -21.55 12.71 3.22
CA ARG A 296 -21.69 13.95 2.43
C ARG A 296 -21.40 15.18 3.30
N ASP A 297 -21.98 15.28 4.48
CA ASP A 297 -21.81 16.45 5.35
C ASP A 297 -20.39 16.53 5.94
N LEU A 298 -19.78 15.38 6.24
CA LEU A 298 -18.37 15.30 6.58
C LEU A 298 -17.52 15.83 5.42
N LEU A 299 -17.72 15.38 4.19
CA LEU A 299 -17.00 15.88 3.01
C LEU A 299 -17.25 17.37 2.77
N ARG A 300 -18.49 17.83 2.85
CA ARG A 300 -18.86 19.26 2.77
C ARG A 300 -18.14 20.12 3.81
N SER A 301 -17.90 19.61 5.01
CA SER A 301 -17.15 20.32 6.06
C SER A 301 -15.64 20.46 5.77
N LYS A 302 -15.09 19.74 4.77
CA LYS A 302 -13.67 19.75 4.40
C LYS A 302 -13.37 20.36 3.02
N LEU A 303 -14.36 20.37 2.14
CA LEU A 303 -14.26 20.86 0.76
C LEU A 303 -14.72 22.32 0.66
N ARG A 304 -14.53 22.93 -0.51
CA ARG A 304 -15.15 24.23 -0.78
C ARG A 304 -16.64 24.09 -1.03
N ASN A 305 -17.37 25.18 -0.83
CA ASN A 305 -18.79 25.27 -1.17
C ASN A 305 -19.07 25.09 -2.68
N ASP A 306 -18.10 25.37 -3.57
CA ASP A 306 -18.23 25.24 -5.04
C ASP A 306 -17.81 23.87 -5.60
N THR A 307 -17.27 22.96 -4.77
CA THR A 307 -17.00 21.58 -5.19
C THR A 307 -18.31 20.85 -5.47
N VAL A 308 -18.48 20.24 -6.63
CA VAL A 308 -19.60 19.32 -6.91
C VAL A 308 -19.38 18.04 -6.08
N LEU A 309 -20.43 17.51 -5.48
CA LEU A 309 -20.41 16.15 -4.93
C LEU A 309 -21.24 15.26 -5.83
N THR A 310 -20.76 14.06 -6.12
CA THR A 310 -21.46 13.05 -6.92
C THR A 310 -21.69 11.77 -6.12
N THR A 311 -22.64 10.95 -6.52
CA THR A 311 -22.73 9.52 -6.17
C THR A 311 -22.72 8.71 -7.45
N VAL A 312 -22.32 7.45 -7.43
CA VAL A 312 -22.38 6.55 -8.61
C VAL A 312 -23.11 5.27 -8.22
N ASP A 313 -24.02 4.82 -9.08
CA ASP A 313 -24.81 3.61 -8.90
C ASP A 313 -25.28 3.01 -10.24
N GLY A 314 -25.37 1.68 -10.25
CA GLY A 314 -26.08 0.89 -11.26
C GLY A 314 -27.37 1.51 -11.76
N SER A 315 -27.51 1.59 -13.09
CA SER A 315 -28.64 2.21 -13.77
C SER A 315 -29.98 1.44 -13.68
N HIS A 316 -30.45 1.20 -12.46
CA HIS A 316 -31.79 0.68 -12.18
C HIS A 316 -32.38 1.34 -10.93
N GLN A 317 -33.72 1.35 -10.86
CA GLN A 317 -34.48 2.03 -9.81
C GLN A 317 -34.10 1.60 -8.39
N GLY A 318 -33.63 0.35 -8.22
CA GLY A 318 -33.24 -0.21 -6.92
C GLY A 318 -31.98 0.44 -6.38
N ALA A 319 -30.89 0.43 -7.15
CA ALA A 319 -29.61 0.97 -6.72
C ALA A 319 -29.69 2.50 -6.55
N LEU A 320 -30.12 3.24 -7.57
CA LEU A 320 -30.24 4.70 -7.51
C LEU A 320 -31.12 5.18 -6.34
N LYS A 321 -32.17 4.44 -5.94
CA LYS A 321 -32.99 4.79 -4.78
C LYS A 321 -32.23 4.75 -3.46
N CYS A 322 -31.27 3.83 -3.29
CA CYS A 322 -30.52 3.66 -2.05
C CYS A 322 -29.17 4.40 -2.06
N GLY A 323 -28.53 4.55 -3.22
CA GLY A 323 -27.24 5.24 -3.35
C GLY A 323 -27.33 6.75 -3.57
N THR A 324 -28.43 7.28 -4.13
CA THR A 324 -28.62 8.73 -4.27
C THR A 324 -28.59 9.43 -2.90
N VAL A 325 -27.74 10.44 -2.77
CA VAL A 325 -27.64 11.28 -1.57
C VAL A 325 -28.11 12.71 -1.87
N PRO A 326 -29.09 13.27 -1.13
CA PRO A 326 -29.53 14.65 -1.33
C PRO A 326 -28.36 15.64 -1.26
N GLY A 327 -28.26 16.58 -2.19
CA GLY A 327 -27.14 17.55 -2.23
C GLY A 327 -25.82 17.01 -2.81
N ALA A 328 -25.83 15.77 -3.31
CA ALA A 328 -24.92 15.27 -4.33
C ALA A 328 -25.71 15.05 -5.64
N LEU A 329 -25.02 15.08 -6.77
CA LEU A 329 -25.55 14.76 -8.09
C LEU A 329 -25.50 13.24 -8.29
N ALA A 330 -26.64 12.61 -8.63
CA ALA A 330 -26.65 11.18 -8.90
C ALA A 330 -26.03 10.90 -10.27
N THR A 331 -25.01 10.04 -10.31
CA THR A 331 -24.39 9.56 -11.54
C THR A 331 -24.62 8.07 -11.70
N VAL A 332 -24.44 7.59 -12.93
CA VAL A 332 -24.72 6.21 -13.31
C VAL A 332 -23.47 5.56 -13.86
N ASP A 333 -23.41 4.25 -13.71
CA ASP A 333 -22.45 3.38 -14.36
C ASP A 333 -23.18 2.41 -15.32
N PHE A 334 -22.45 1.93 -16.33
CA PHE A 334 -22.90 0.86 -17.22
C PHE A 334 -21.75 0.39 -18.13
N GLY A 335 -21.86 -0.85 -18.61
CA GLY A 335 -20.91 -1.40 -19.58
C GLY A 335 -21.31 -1.14 -21.03
N ILE A 336 -20.57 -1.76 -21.97
CA ILE A 336 -20.90 -1.76 -23.41
C ILE A 336 -22.35 -2.22 -23.62
N SER A 337 -23.19 -1.32 -24.10
CA SER A 337 -24.66 -1.49 -24.14
C SER A 337 -25.23 -1.13 -25.51
N SER A 338 -26.53 -1.38 -25.73
CA SER A 338 -27.23 -0.86 -26.91
C SER A 338 -27.61 0.61 -26.70
N ASN A 339 -27.79 1.35 -27.79
CA ASN A 339 -28.20 2.76 -27.71
C ASN A 339 -29.52 2.94 -26.93
N ALA A 340 -30.45 1.98 -27.02
CA ALA A 340 -31.72 2.03 -26.29
C ALA A 340 -31.53 1.84 -24.77
N ASP A 341 -30.57 1.02 -24.36
CA ASP A 341 -30.24 0.85 -22.94
C ASP A 341 -29.55 2.10 -22.38
N ILE A 342 -28.67 2.74 -23.17
CA ILE A 342 -28.05 4.03 -22.82
C ILE A 342 -29.13 5.13 -22.70
N ASP A 343 -30.07 5.17 -23.64
CA ASP A 343 -31.19 6.13 -23.62
C ASP A 343 -32.07 5.92 -22.37
N GLN A 344 -32.38 4.66 -22.03
CA GLN A 344 -33.11 4.33 -20.81
C GLN A 344 -32.32 4.70 -19.54
N CYS A 345 -31.00 4.47 -19.55
CA CYS A 345 -30.11 4.77 -18.45
C CYS A 345 -30.08 6.27 -18.12
N PHE A 346 -29.80 7.11 -19.10
CA PHE A 346 -29.76 8.56 -18.87
C PHE A 346 -31.14 9.16 -18.64
N SER A 347 -32.20 8.59 -19.24
CA SER A 347 -33.58 8.93 -18.89
C SER A 347 -33.91 8.65 -17.42
N LEU A 348 -33.32 7.59 -16.84
CA LEU A 348 -33.47 7.28 -15.42
C LEU A 348 -32.64 8.22 -14.54
N GLN A 349 -31.36 8.48 -14.90
CA GLN A 349 -30.52 9.48 -14.22
C GLN A 349 -31.23 10.85 -14.15
N HIS A 350 -31.85 11.29 -15.25
CA HIS A 350 -32.59 12.55 -15.32
C HIS A 350 -33.80 12.60 -14.37
N GLN A 351 -34.44 11.47 -14.05
CA GLN A 351 -35.53 11.42 -13.07
C GLN A 351 -35.03 11.65 -11.63
N PHE A 352 -33.83 11.18 -11.30
CA PHE A 352 -33.21 11.42 -9.99
C PHE A 352 -32.59 12.83 -9.88
N ASN A 353 -32.17 13.42 -10.99
CA ASN A 353 -31.52 14.74 -11.05
C ASN A 353 -32.42 15.90 -11.52
N ASN A 354 -33.71 15.68 -11.77
CA ASN A 354 -34.63 16.65 -12.39
C ASN A 354 -34.10 17.26 -13.72
N GLY A 355 -33.55 16.43 -14.60
CA GLY A 355 -33.01 16.86 -15.90
C GLY A 355 -31.66 17.59 -15.84
N GLY A 356 -30.90 17.40 -14.75
CA GLY A 356 -29.53 17.90 -14.60
C GLY A 356 -28.51 17.30 -15.60
N PRO A 357 -27.20 17.57 -15.42
CA PRO A 357 -26.17 17.09 -16.34
C PRO A 357 -26.12 15.56 -16.41
N THR A 358 -25.94 15.05 -17.63
CA THR A 358 -25.80 13.62 -17.92
C THR A 358 -24.36 13.19 -17.68
N ILE A 359 -24.14 12.22 -16.80
CA ILE A 359 -22.79 11.73 -16.43
C ILE A 359 -22.81 10.21 -16.26
N CYS A 360 -21.98 9.52 -17.06
CA CYS A 360 -21.59 8.13 -16.86
C CYS A 360 -20.25 8.09 -16.11
N THR A 361 -20.27 7.81 -14.80
CA THR A 361 -19.04 7.88 -13.97
C THR A 361 -18.17 6.64 -14.11
N GLU A 362 -18.75 5.49 -14.47
CA GLU A 362 -17.98 4.32 -14.91
C GLU A 362 -18.60 3.73 -16.18
N TYR A 363 -17.96 4.00 -17.32
CA TYR A 363 -18.26 3.31 -18.57
C TYR A 363 -17.37 2.07 -18.68
N TRP A 364 -17.92 0.89 -18.37
CA TRP A 364 -17.15 -0.36 -18.33
C TRP A 364 -16.92 -0.95 -19.73
N VAL A 365 -15.67 -0.92 -20.18
CA VAL A 365 -15.30 -1.33 -21.55
C VAL A 365 -14.71 -2.73 -21.66
N GLY A 366 -14.70 -3.55 -20.61
CA GLY A 366 -13.87 -4.74 -20.59
C GLY A 366 -14.16 -5.75 -19.48
N ASN A 367 -13.17 -6.60 -19.22
CA ASN A 367 -13.30 -7.85 -18.47
C ASN A 367 -13.00 -7.67 -16.99
N TYR A 368 -13.99 -7.17 -16.24
CA TYR A 368 -13.94 -7.15 -14.78
C TYR A 368 -13.94 -8.55 -14.16
N ASP A 369 -14.37 -9.58 -14.90
CA ASP A 369 -14.65 -10.95 -14.46
C ASP A 369 -13.51 -11.95 -14.70
N THR A 370 -12.33 -11.51 -15.17
CA THR A 370 -11.20 -12.40 -15.45
C THR A 370 -10.59 -12.92 -14.14
N THR A 371 -11.06 -14.09 -13.73
CA THR A 371 -10.71 -14.80 -12.50
C THR A 371 -9.94 -16.09 -12.77
N TRP A 372 -9.23 -16.60 -11.76
CA TRP A 372 -8.51 -17.87 -11.90
C TRP A 372 -9.48 -19.04 -12.12
N GLY A 373 -9.15 -19.95 -13.03
CA GLY A 373 -9.95 -21.14 -13.33
C GLY A 373 -11.15 -20.92 -14.24
N GLN A 374 -11.42 -19.68 -14.66
CA GLN A 374 -12.46 -19.35 -15.63
C GLN A 374 -11.88 -19.12 -17.03
N PRO A 375 -12.69 -19.21 -18.11
CA PRO A 375 -12.28 -18.75 -19.43
C PRO A 375 -11.85 -17.27 -19.40
N LEU A 376 -10.96 -16.88 -20.32
CA LEU A 376 -10.63 -15.47 -20.52
C LEU A 376 -11.89 -14.68 -20.89
N GLY A 377 -12.07 -13.51 -20.26
CA GLY A 377 -13.17 -12.61 -20.59
C GLY A 377 -13.14 -12.13 -22.05
N LYS A 378 -14.27 -11.63 -22.54
CA LYS A 378 -14.41 -11.17 -23.93
C LYS A 378 -13.64 -9.88 -24.18
N VAL A 379 -12.63 -9.92 -25.05
CA VAL A 379 -12.00 -8.70 -25.57
C VAL A 379 -13.08 -7.82 -26.22
N PRO A 380 -13.19 -6.52 -25.86
CA PRO A 380 -14.22 -5.64 -26.37
C PRO A 380 -14.06 -5.32 -27.86
N ASP A 381 -15.18 -5.11 -28.55
CA ASP A 381 -15.17 -4.64 -29.93
C ASP A 381 -14.88 -3.12 -30.01
N PRO A 382 -13.79 -2.67 -30.65
CA PRO A 382 -13.42 -1.26 -30.71
C PRO A 382 -14.47 -0.36 -31.37
N ALA A 383 -15.20 -0.87 -32.37
CA ALA A 383 -16.22 -0.10 -33.07
C ALA A 383 -17.46 0.14 -32.19
N THR A 384 -17.87 -0.86 -31.42
CA THR A 384 -18.99 -0.77 -30.46
C THR A 384 -18.67 0.18 -29.32
N VAL A 385 -17.44 0.15 -28.77
CA VAL A 385 -16.97 1.10 -27.74
C VAL A 385 -16.98 2.55 -28.26
N ALA A 386 -16.42 2.79 -29.46
CA ALA A 386 -16.44 4.12 -30.06
C ALA A 386 -17.87 4.58 -30.42
N GLY A 387 -18.75 3.66 -30.84
CA GLY A 387 -20.17 3.94 -31.12
C GLY A 387 -20.98 4.30 -29.88
N ASN A 388 -20.77 3.61 -28.76
CA ASN A 388 -21.36 3.93 -27.45
C ASN A 388 -20.96 5.36 -27.03
N ILE A 389 -19.66 5.68 -27.08
CA ILE A 389 -19.16 7.03 -26.76
C ILE A 389 -19.73 8.09 -27.71
N GLY A 390 -19.87 7.76 -29.00
CA GLY A 390 -20.53 8.63 -29.97
C GLY A 390 -21.99 8.93 -29.62
N HIS A 391 -22.75 7.92 -29.19
CA HIS A 391 -24.13 8.08 -28.75
C HIS A 391 -24.23 8.90 -27.46
N MET A 392 -23.39 8.61 -26.46
CA MET A 392 -23.30 9.40 -25.22
C MET A 392 -23.01 10.89 -25.50
N TYR A 393 -22.08 11.17 -26.42
CA TYR A 393 -21.70 12.54 -26.78
C TYR A 393 -22.78 13.26 -27.59
N TYR A 394 -23.20 12.71 -28.73
CA TYR A 394 -24.09 13.42 -29.67
C TYR A 394 -25.56 13.45 -29.24
N ASN A 395 -26.07 12.41 -28.57
CA ASN A 395 -27.49 12.31 -28.25
C ASN A 395 -27.82 12.87 -26.85
N TRP A 396 -26.85 12.81 -25.93
CA TRP A 396 -27.06 13.16 -24.51
C TRP A 396 -26.17 14.29 -23.99
N ASN A 397 -25.20 14.76 -24.78
CA ASN A 397 -24.17 15.71 -24.34
C ASN A 397 -23.52 15.27 -23.01
N ALA A 398 -23.32 13.96 -22.86
CA ALA A 398 -22.93 13.36 -21.59
C ALA A 398 -21.42 13.49 -21.34
N SER A 399 -21.07 13.72 -20.08
CA SER A 399 -19.72 13.44 -19.60
C SER A 399 -19.58 11.95 -19.32
N PHE A 400 -18.41 11.38 -19.57
CA PHE A 400 -18.13 9.97 -19.26
C PHE A 400 -16.71 9.82 -18.71
N ASN A 401 -16.53 8.87 -17.79
CA ASN A 401 -15.22 8.37 -17.38
C ASN A 401 -15.07 6.90 -17.81
N PHE A 402 -13.89 6.57 -18.32
CA PHE A 402 -13.65 5.35 -19.09
C PHE A 402 -13.00 4.29 -18.20
N TYR A 403 -13.77 3.26 -17.82
CA TYR A 403 -13.36 2.24 -16.87
C TYR A 403 -13.06 0.91 -17.61
N MET A 404 -11.82 0.41 -17.68
CA MET A 404 -10.55 1.07 -17.39
C MET A 404 -9.92 1.61 -18.67
N ILE A 405 -9.42 2.85 -18.64
CA ILE A 405 -8.58 3.38 -19.73
C ILE A 405 -7.22 2.68 -19.74
N HIS A 406 -6.70 2.36 -18.55
CA HIS A 406 -5.56 1.50 -18.28
C HIS A 406 -5.80 0.84 -16.92
N GLY A 407 -5.92 -0.49 -16.88
CA GLY A 407 -6.09 -1.20 -15.60
C GLY A 407 -4.76 -1.58 -14.93
N GLY A 408 -3.77 -2.06 -15.69
CA GLY A 408 -2.43 -2.37 -15.18
C GLY A 408 -2.32 -3.75 -14.52
N THR A 409 -1.77 -3.81 -13.30
CA THR A 409 -1.43 -5.07 -12.60
C THR A 409 -1.78 -5.02 -11.11
N ASN A 410 -2.44 -6.07 -10.62
CA ASN A 410 -2.69 -6.34 -9.21
C ASN A 410 -1.43 -6.87 -8.51
N PHE A 411 -0.38 -6.04 -8.39
CA PHE A 411 0.90 -6.46 -7.83
C PHE A 411 0.78 -7.09 -6.43
N GLY A 412 1.55 -8.16 -6.21
CA GLY A 412 1.64 -8.85 -4.93
C GLY A 412 0.35 -9.55 -4.48
N PHE A 413 -0.44 -8.88 -3.65
CA PHE A 413 -1.64 -9.43 -2.99
C PHE A 413 -2.88 -8.53 -3.14
N MET A 414 -2.84 -7.54 -4.03
CA MET A 414 -3.88 -6.50 -4.15
C MET A 414 -5.10 -6.92 -4.97
N ASN A 415 -5.14 -8.15 -5.51
CA ASN A 415 -6.29 -8.64 -6.26
C ASN A 415 -7.53 -8.80 -5.36
N GLY A 416 -8.71 -8.51 -5.91
CA GLY A 416 -10.00 -8.87 -5.32
C GLY A 416 -10.42 -10.32 -5.58
N VAL A 417 -11.69 -10.59 -5.27
CA VAL A 417 -12.40 -11.85 -5.53
C VAL A 417 -13.74 -11.51 -6.18
N GLU A 418 -14.15 -12.28 -7.17
CA GLU A 418 -15.39 -12.08 -7.93
C GLU A 418 -16.00 -13.45 -8.26
N PHE A 419 -17.33 -13.60 -8.18
CA PHE A 419 -18.03 -14.87 -8.38
C PHE A 419 -17.39 -16.10 -7.68
N ASP A 420 -17.02 -15.95 -6.40
CA ASP A 420 -16.29 -16.95 -5.57
C ASP A 420 -14.87 -17.35 -6.07
N SER A 421 -14.31 -16.66 -7.06
CA SER A 421 -12.96 -16.91 -7.58
C SER A 421 -12.04 -15.66 -7.50
N PRO A 422 -10.76 -15.80 -7.12
CA PRO A 422 -9.84 -14.67 -7.09
C PRO A 422 -9.60 -14.10 -8.49
N ILE A 423 -9.66 -12.77 -8.62
CA ILE A 423 -9.25 -12.03 -9.82
C ILE A 423 -7.77 -12.33 -10.13
N VAL A 424 -7.42 -12.38 -11.41
CA VAL A 424 -6.03 -12.68 -11.82
C VAL A 424 -5.06 -11.54 -11.46
N THR A 425 -3.76 -11.81 -11.55
CA THR A 425 -2.73 -10.81 -11.23
C THR A 425 -2.68 -9.69 -12.27
N SER A 426 -2.89 -10.03 -13.54
CA SER A 426 -3.10 -9.02 -14.59
C SER A 426 -4.40 -8.28 -14.34
N TYR A 427 -4.38 -6.95 -14.49
CA TYR A 427 -5.58 -6.13 -14.58
C TYR A 427 -5.62 -5.42 -15.94
N ASP A 428 -5.17 -6.11 -17.00
CA ASP A 428 -5.24 -5.63 -18.39
C ASP A 428 -6.66 -5.18 -18.76
N TYR A 429 -7.66 -5.93 -18.29
CA TYR A 429 -9.09 -5.65 -18.44
C TYR A 429 -9.58 -5.65 -19.91
N GLY A 430 -8.72 -5.86 -20.92
CA GLY A 430 -9.05 -5.54 -22.31
C GLY A 430 -9.14 -4.03 -22.56
N SER A 431 -8.44 -3.24 -21.76
CA SER A 431 -8.49 -1.77 -21.74
C SER A 431 -8.11 -1.10 -23.07
N ALA A 432 -8.34 0.22 -23.16
CA ALA A 432 -7.77 1.05 -24.21
C ALA A 432 -6.22 1.01 -24.20
N ILE A 433 -5.61 0.95 -23.01
CA ILE A 433 -4.18 0.84 -22.81
C ILE A 433 -3.89 -0.44 -22.01
N ALA A 434 -3.16 -1.37 -22.62
CA ALA A 434 -2.87 -2.70 -22.08
C ALA A 434 -2.08 -2.66 -20.76
N GLU A 435 -1.95 -3.81 -20.08
CA GLU A 435 -1.20 -3.96 -18.82
C GLU A 435 0.23 -3.38 -18.87
N ASN A 436 0.93 -3.54 -19.99
CA ASN A 436 2.29 -3.01 -20.20
C ASN A 436 2.34 -1.55 -20.68
N GLY A 437 1.20 -0.87 -20.81
CA GLY A 437 1.10 0.50 -21.31
C GLY A 437 0.96 0.62 -22.83
N ASP A 438 0.82 -0.49 -23.56
CA ASP A 438 0.72 -0.48 -25.02
C ASP A 438 -0.68 -0.05 -25.51
N ILE A 439 -0.69 0.62 -26.68
CA ILE A 439 -1.92 1.06 -27.33
C ILE A 439 -2.69 -0.14 -27.93
N THR A 440 -3.95 -0.31 -27.53
CA THR A 440 -4.84 -1.34 -28.09
C THR A 440 -5.71 -0.79 -29.24
N PRO A 441 -6.35 -1.67 -30.05
CA PRO A 441 -7.31 -1.24 -31.06
C PRO A 441 -8.44 -0.35 -30.50
N VAL A 442 -8.87 -0.58 -29.26
CA VAL A 442 -9.89 0.23 -28.57
C VAL A 442 -9.43 1.69 -28.44
N TYR A 443 -8.22 1.95 -27.96
CA TYR A 443 -7.68 3.31 -27.90
C TYR A 443 -7.62 3.96 -29.28
N THR A 444 -7.20 3.23 -30.31
CA THR A 444 -7.15 3.80 -31.67
C THR A 444 -8.53 4.16 -32.21
N ALA A 445 -9.57 3.35 -31.94
CA ALA A 445 -10.95 3.63 -32.35
C ALA A 445 -11.51 4.86 -31.62
N VAL A 446 -11.40 4.91 -30.30
CA VAL A 446 -11.87 6.05 -29.47
C VAL A 446 -11.12 7.33 -29.82
N ARG A 447 -9.79 7.27 -29.97
CA ARG A 447 -8.98 8.44 -30.38
C ARG A 447 -9.36 8.93 -31.78
N SER A 448 -9.65 8.02 -32.71
CA SER A 448 -10.08 8.38 -34.08
C SER A 448 -11.47 9.00 -34.09
N PHE A 449 -12.40 8.50 -33.25
CA PHE A 449 -13.70 9.13 -33.02
C PHE A 449 -13.53 10.57 -32.53
N ILE A 450 -12.77 10.80 -31.45
CA ILE A 450 -12.53 12.14 -30.89
C ILE A 450 -11.87 13.08 -31.91
N GLN A 451 -10.89 12.58 -32.69
CA GLN A 451 -10.21 13.37 -33.72
C GLN A 451 -11.14 13.84 -34.86
N ASN A 452 -12.28 13.18 -35.07
CA ASN A 452 -13.26 13.56 -36.09
C ASN A 452 -14.33 14.54 -35.59
N ILE A 453 -14.32 14.94 -34.31
CA ILE A 453 -15.20 15.99 -33.77
C ILE A 453 -14.52 17.35 -34.03
N SER A 454 -15.06 18.15 -34.95
CA SER A 454 -14.45 19.41 -35.42
C SER A 454 -14.18 20.42 -34.30
N ASP A 455 -15.09 20.47 -33.32
CA ASP A 455 -15.14 21.52 -32.31
C ASP A 455 -14.64 21.00 -30.94
N TRP A 456 -13.97 19.84 -30.92
CA TRP A 456 -13.49 19.23 -29.69
C TRP A 456 -12.41 20.10 -29.02
N PRO A 457 -12.60 20.59 -27.77
CA PRO A 457 -11.75 21.63 -27.21
C PRO A 457 -10.27 21.28 -27.04
N GLN A 458 -9.92 19.99 -27.01
CA GLN A 458 -8.56 19.48 -26.79
C GLN A 458 -8.28 18.31 -27.76
N PRO A 459 -7.96 18.57 -29.03
CA PRO A 459 -7.81 17.54 -30.05
C PRO A 459 -6.67 16.54 -29.70
N PRO A 460 -6.79 15.25 -30.06
CA PRO A 460 -5.85 14.24 -29.60
C PRO A 460 -4.40 14.47 -30.07
N LEU A 461 -3.47 14.50 -29.11
CA LEU A 461 -2.04 14.67 -29.36
C LEU A 461 -1.41 13.45 -30.09
N SER A 462 -0.14 13.59 -30.48
CA SER A 462 0.68 12.49 -31.00
C SER A 462 0.79 11.35 -30.00
N ILE A 463 0.64 10.12 -30.48
CA ILE A 463 0.68 8.90 -29.68
C ILE A 463 2.15 8.60 -29.27
N PRO A 464 2.46 8.37 -27.98
CA PRO A 464 3.77 7.88 -27.55
C PRO A 464 4.09 6.49 -28.12
N ALA A 465 5.37 6.14 -28.24
CA ALA A 465 5.76 4.78 -28.59
C ALA A 465 5.44 3.79 -27.46
N ASN A 466 5.04 2.56 -27.84
CA ASN A 466 4.89 1.41 -26.94
C ASN A 466 6.18 1.15 -26.13
N ASN A 467 6.03 0.53 -24.96
CA ASN A 467 7.19 0.18 -24.15
C ASN A 467 7.93 -1.01 -24.79
N PRO A 468 9.26 -0.96 -24.95
CA PRO A 468 10.00 -2.13 -25.42
C PRO A 468 9.95 -3.23 -24.36
N ALA A 469 9.81 -4.48 -24.82
CA ALA A 469 9.93 -5.68 -24.01
C ALA A 469 11.06 -6.58 -24.55
N THR A 470 11.70 -7.36 -23.67
CA THR A 470 12.79 -8.28 -24.02
C THR A 470 12.51 -9.69 -23.50
N ASN A 471 12.77 -10.67 -24.35
CA ASN A 471 12.93 -12.06 -23.98
C ASN A 471 14.34 -12.26 -23.38
N TYR A 472 14.45 -12.28 -22.04
CA TYR A 472 15.72 -12.57 -21.36
C TYR A 472 16.05 -14.08 -21.31
N GLY A 473 15.16 -14.92 -21.83
CA GLY A 473 15.36 -16.35 -21.97
C GLY A 473 15.19 -17.14 -20.67
N GLN A 474 15.81 -18.31 -20.62
CA GLN A 474 15.68 -19.26 -19.52
C GLN A 474 16.59 -18.91 -18.35
N VAL A 475 16.04 -18.93 -17.13
CA VAL A 475 16.76 -18.77 -15.87
C VAL A 475 16.60 -20.05 -15.05
N THR A 476 17.69 -20.79 -14.86
CA THR A 476 17.70 -21.96 -13.97
C THR A 476 17.57 -21.50 -12.52
N LEU A 477 16.65 -22.12 -11.78
CA LEU A 477 16.42 -21.89 -10.37
C LEU A 477 16.93 -23.08 -9.53
N GLN A 478 17.42 -22.77 -8.34
CA GLN A 478 17.83 -23.73 -7.31
C GLN A 478 16.83 -23.70 -6.17
N ARG A 479 16.55 -24.85 -5.56
CA ARG A 479 15.58 -24.93 -4.46
C ARG A 479 16.24 -24.59 -3.12
N ILE A 480 15.69 -23.61 -2.42
CA ILE A 480 16.13 -23.23 -1.07
C ILE A 480 15.58 -24.23 -0.05
N GLY A 481 16.48 -24.88 0.71
CA GLY A 481 16.12 -25.78 1.81
C GLY A 481 15.52 -27.12 1.38
N THR A 482 15.13 -27.93 2.37
CA THR A 482 14.64 -29.31 2.14
C THR A 482 13.13 -29.38 1.91
N ASN A 483 12.35 -28.44 2.44
CA ASN A 483 10.91 -28.34 2.22
C ASN A 483 10.40 -26.90 2.37
N LEU A 484 9.22 -26.60 1.81
CA LEU A 484 8.60 -25.27 1.86
C LEU A 484 8.55 -24.70 3.28
N ILE A 485 8.07 -25.48 4.25
CA ILE A 485 7.93 -25.06 5.65
C ILE A 485 9.29 -24.66 6.24
N SER A 486 10.32 -25.50 6.09
CA SER A 486 11.68 -25.22 6.59
C SER A 486 12.35 -23.96 6.03
N THR A 487 11.84 -23.45 4.91
CA THR A 487 12.34 -22.22 4.29
C THR A 487 11.50 -21.01 4.70
N LEU A 488 10.17 -21.13 4.72
CA LEU A 488 9.29 -20.04 5.18
C LEU A 488 9.45 -19.74 6.68
N THR A 489 9.74 -20.74 7.52
CA THR A 489 10.03 -20.53 8.95
C THR A 489 11.28 -19.68 9.21
N GLN A 490 12.17 -19.49 8.23
CA GLN A 490 13.33 -18.61 8.35
C GLN A 490 12.96 -17.11 8.31
N ILE A 491 11.77 -16.79 7.81
CA ILE A 491 11.21 -15.43 7.67
C ILE A 491 9.84 -15.30 8.32
N GLN A 492 9.49 -16.19 9.27
CA GLN A 492 8.23 -16.09 10.00
C GLN A 492 8.28 -15.02 11.09
N GLU A 493 7.11 -14.46 11.40
CA GLU A 493 6.86 -13.56 12.51
C GLU A 493 6.70 -14.32 13.83
N ALA A 494 6.55 -13.60 14.95
CA ALA A 494 6.30 -14.23 16.24
C ALA A 494 4.98 -15.00 16.21
N CYS A 495 5.01 -16.25 16.68
CA CYS A 495 3.83 -17.11 16.66
C CYS A 495 2.87 -16.76 17.82
N HIS A 496 1.58 -16.59 17.51
CA HIS A 496 0.54 -16.45 18.51
C HIS A 496 0.02 -17.84 18.90
N GLN A 497 0.22 -18.22 20.17
CA GLN A 497 -0.35 -19.45 20.71
C GLN A 497 -1.79 -19.22 21.19
N ALA A 498 -2.70 -20.15 20.90
CA ALA A 498 -4.07 -20.14 21.38
C ALA A 498 -4.66 -21.57 21.43
N PRO A 499 -5.75 -21.81 22.20
CA PRO A 499 -6.46 -23.09 22.18
C PRO A 499 -7.00 -23.44 20.79
N TYR A 500 -7.45 -22.44 20.02
CA TYR A 500 -7.98 -22.56 18.67
C TYR A 500 -7.18 -21.67 17.69
N PRO A 501 -7.21 -21.92 16.37
CA PRO A 501 -6.56 -21.05 15.39
C PRO A 501 -7.08 -19.61 15.48
N LYS A 502 -6.18 -18.63 15.46
CA LYS A 502 -6.51 -17.21 15.29
C LYS A 502 -6.51 -16.85 13.81
N ASN A 503 -7.45 -16.04 13.34
CA ASN A 503 -7.41 -15.57 11.95
C ASN A 503 -6.27 -14.55 11.70
N PHE A 504 -6.08 -14.18 10.43
CA PHE A 504 -5.04 -13.24 9.97
C PHE A 504 -5.14 -11.89 10.71
N GLU A 505 -6.34 -11.40 10.93
CA GLU A 505 -6.63 -10.10 11.56
C GLU A 505 -6.28 -10.08 13.05
N GLN A 506 -6.55 -11.18 13.76
CA GLN A 506 -6.26 -11.41 15.19
C GLN A 506 -4.77 -11.57 15.52
N ILE A 507 -3.92 -11.69 14.50
CA ILE A 507 -2.46 -11.73 14.61
C ILE A 507 -1.76 -10.53 13.92
N ASP A 508 -2.52 -9.52 13.49
CA ASP A 508 -2.03 -8.31 12.78
C ASP A 508 -1.30 -8.59 11.45
N HIS A 509 -1.62 -9.71 10.79
CA HIS A 509 -0.97 -10.16 9.54
C HIS A 509 -1.97 -10.18 8.38
N GLY A 510 -2.17 -9.04 7.70
CA GLY A 510 -3.29 -8.86 6.76
C GLY A 510 -3.16 -9.48 5.35
N TYR A 511 -1.96 -9.88 4.91
CA TYR A 511 -1.74 -10.38 3.53
C TYR A 511 -0.66 -11.45 3.47
N GLY A 512 -0.76 -12.37 2.52
CA GLY A 512 0.28 -13.37 2.23
C GLY A 512 -0.07 -14.75 2.80
N TYR A 513 0.75 -15.26 3.72
CA TYR A 513 0.62 -16.61 4.26
C TYR A 513 0.78 -16.61 5.78
N VAL A 514 -0.04 -17.42 6.46
CA VAL A 514 0.12 -17.72 7.90
C VAL A 514 0.36 -19.22 8.06
N LEU A 515 1.40 -19.57 8.79
CA LEU A 515 1.69 -20.94 9.17
C LEU A 515 0.92 -21.31 10.44
N TYR A 516 -0.02 -22.24 10.32
CA TYR A 516 -0.78 -22.82 11.43
C TYR A 516 -0.18 -24.17 11.83
N THR A 517 0.33 -24.26 13.07
CA THR A 517 0.97 -25.46 13.60
C THR A 517 0.26 -25.96 14.85
N THR A 518 0.03 -27.27 14.94
CA THR A 518 -0.39 -28.00 16.15
C THR A 518 0.22 -29.41 16.15
N THR A 519 0.14 -30.10 17.28
CA THR A 519 0.60 -31.49 17.43
C THR A 519 -0.60 -32.43 17.49
N LEU A 520 -0.61 -33.45 16.63
CA LEU A 520 -1.66 -34.48 16.63
C LEU A 520 -1.53 -35.39 17.87
N ALA A 521 -2.52 -35.35 18.75
CA ALA A 521 -2.55 -36.20 19.96
C ALA A 521 -2.82 -37.70 19.64
N LYS A 522 -3.36 -37.99 18.45
CA LYS A 522 -3.58 -39.34 17.91
C LYS A 522 -3.34 -39.30 16.40
N GLY A 523 -2.88 -40.41 15.82
CA GLY A 523 -2.79 -40.57 14.37
C GLY A 523 -4.18 -40.61 13.72
N GLY A 524 -4.29 -40.12 12.49
CA GLY A 524 -5.49 -40.12 11.66
C GLY A 524 -5.11 -40.17 10.19
N LYS A 525 -6.09 -40.39 9.30
CA LYS A 525 -5.87 -40.52 7.84
C LYS A 525 -6.31 -39.30 7.02
N LEU A 526 -7.01 -38.36 7.64
CA LEU A 526 -7.77 -37.34 6.92
C LEU A 526 -7.93 -36.10 7.83
N LEU A 527 -8.01 -34.91 7.23
CA LEU A 527 -8.17 -33.62 7.88
C LEU A 527 -9.30 -32.86 7.16
N SER A 528 -10.20 -32.21 7.90
CA SER A 528 -11.33 -31.44 7.36
C SER A 528 -11.47 -30.13 8.12
N SER A 529 -11.65 -29.04 7.40
CA SER A 529 -11.99 -27.74 7.99
C SER A 529 -12.78 -26.89 7.01
N LYS A 530 -14.05 -26.62 7.35
CA LYS A 530 -14.93 -25.66 6.64
C LYS A 530 -14.57 -24.18 6.89
N TRP A 531 -13.45 -23.93 7.55
CA TRP A 531 -13.00 -22.61 8.01
C TRP A 531 -11.67 -22.17 7.38
N ILE A 532 -11.12 -22.95 6.45
CA ILE A 532 -9.99 -22.51 5.63
C ILE A 532 -10.49 -21.42 4.68
N ARG A 533 -9.83 -20.26 4.72
CA ARG A 533 -10.05 -19.14 3.80
C ARG A 533 -8.67 -18.64 3.35
N ASP A 534 -8.23 -18.81 2.11
CA ASP A 534 -8.94 -19.41 0.95
C ASP A 534 -8.37 -20.77 0.53
N TYR A 535 -7.07 -21.02 0.74
CA TYR A 535 -6.39 -22.25 0.33
C TYR A 535 -5.52 -22.83 1.45
N GLY A 536 -5.74 -24.11 1.79
CA GLY A 536 -4.97 -24.81 2.83
C GLY A 536 -3.94 -25.78 2.24
N TYR A 537 -2.66 -25.51 2.47
CA TYR A 537 -1.56 -26.40 2.09
C TYR A 537 -1.15 -27.25 3.30
N VAL A 538 -1.49 -28.54 3.29
CA VAL A 538 -1.38 -29.40 4.48
C VAL A 538 -0.04 -30.12 4.52
N PHE A 539 0.64 -30.08 5.67
CA PHE A 539 1.90 -30.77 5.92
C PHE A 539 1.83 -31.57 7.23
N VAL A 540 2.33 -32.81 7.22
CA VAL A 540 2.49 -33.64 8.42
C VAL A 540 3.97 -33.94 8.56
N ASN A 541 4.59 -33.56 9.69
CA ASN A 541 6.03 -33.65 9.89
C ASN A 541 6.85 -33.06 8.73
N ASN A 542 6.41 -31.89 8.21
CA ASN A 542 6.95 -31.20 7.04
C ASN A 542 6.82 -31.95 5.68
N VAL A 543 6.14 -33.10 5.64
CA VAL A 543 5.81 -33.80 4.38
C VAL A 543 4.47 -33.30 3.86
N TYR A 544 4.45 -32.78 2.64
CA TYR A 544 3.23 -32.29 1.97
C TYR A 544 2.21 -33.41 1.78
N GLN A 545 0.96 -33.15 2.17
CA GLN A 545 -0.17 -34.08 2.04
C GLN A 545 -1.15 -33.69 0.93
N GLY A 546 -1.14 -32.42 0.49
CA GLY A 546 -2.00 -31.92 -0.58
C GLY A 546 -2.56 -30.53 -0.32
N LEU A 547 -3.26 -30.03 -1.33
CA LEU A 547 -4.11 -28.83 -1.26
C LEU A 547 -5.50 -29.26 -0.80
N HIS A 548 -6.07 -28.56 0.18
CA HIS A 548 -7.40 -28.85 0.72
C HIS A 548 -8.33 -27.65 0.56
N ASN A 549 -9.44 -27.88 -0.15
CA ASN A 549 -10.52 -26.90 -0.34
C ASN A 549 -11.84 -27.38 0.31
N GLU A 550 -12.05 -28.70 0.47
CA GLU A 550 -12.96 -29.42 1.42
C GLU A 550 -12.79 -30.97 1.20
N THR A 551 -13.40 -31.96 1.88
CA THR A 551 -14.30 -32.09 3.06
C THR A 551 -14.04 -33.43 3.82
N ILE A 552 -14.59 -33.56 5.04
CA ILE A 552 -14.81 -34.76 5.90
C ILE A 552 -13.57 -35.49 6.44
N VAL A 553 -13.59 -35.84 7.74
CA VAL A 553 -12.78 -36.89 8.39
C VAL A 553 -13.74 -37.98 8.90
N ASP A 554 -13.30 -39.25 8.97
CA ASP A 554 -14.07 -40.40 9.49
C ASP A 554 -14.75 -40.15 10.86
N GLY A 555 -15.97 -39.60 10.85
CA GLY A 555 -17.01 -39.74 11.87
C GLY A 555 -16.73 -39.28 13.32
N VAL A 556 -15.56 -38.70 13.61
CA VAL A 556 -15.14 -38.37 14.99
C VAL A 556 -14.59 -36.95 15.07
N ASP A 557 -15.30 -36.05 15.73
CA ASP A 557 -14.84 -34.70 16.05
C ASP A 557 -13.64 -34.74 17.03
N ILE A 558 -12.42 -34.74 16.48
CA ILE A 558 -11.21 -34.50 17.26
C ILE A 558 -10.92 -33.00 17.24
N THR A 559 -11.28 -32.30 18.32
CA THR A 559 -10.87 -30.91 18.53
C THR A 559 -9.35 -30.83 18.70
N LEU A 560 -8.66 -30.37 17.66
CA LEU A 560 -7.23 -30.03 17.74
C LEU A 560 -7.05 -28.74 18.54
N ASN A 561 -6.28 -28.82 19.62
CA ASN A 561 -6.00 -27.70 20.52
C ASN A 561 -4.54 -27.22 20.39
N ASN A 562 -4.18 -26.14 21.10
CA ASN A 562 -2.81 -25.62 21.20
C ASN A 562 -2.19 -25.28 19.84
N TRP A 563 -2.86 -24.39 19.11
CA TRP A 563 -2.40 -23.88 17.83
C TRP A 563 -1.39 -22.74 18.01
N PHE A 564 -0.41 -22.72 17.11
CA PHE A 564 0.50 -21.60 16.88
C PHE A 564 0.20 -21.04 15.49
N ALA A 565 -0.13 -19.75 15.40
CA ALA A 565 -0.31 -19.03 14.14
C ALA A 565 0.82 -18.01 13.97
N CYS A 566 1.63 -18.16 12.92
CA CYS A 566 2.78 -17.30 12.64
C CYS A 566 2.66 -16.72 11.23
N GLY A 567 2.63 -15.39 11.10
CA GLY A 567 2.68 -14.72 9.79
C GLY A 567 4.00 -14.98 9.06
N ILE A 568 4.02 -14.94 7.73
CA ILE A 568 5.24 -15.07 6.93
C ILE A 568 5.62 -13.69 6.40
N ASN A 569 6.75 -13.15 6.84
CA ASN A 569 7.17 -11.79 6.49
C ASN A 569 7.73 -11.74 5.06
N LEU A 570 6.85 -11.41 4.10
CA LEU A 570 7.16 -11.27 2.68
C LEU A 570 7.52 -9.83 2.27
N THR A 571 8.04 -9.02 3.20
CA THR A 571 8.57 -7.69 2.85
C THR A 571 9.78 -7.82 1.93
N LYS A 572 10.03 -6.77 1.12
CA LYS A 572 11.18 -6.72 0.21
C LYS A 572 12.50 -7.10 0.90
N ALA A 573 12.73 -6.55 2.10
CA ALA A 573 13.93 -6.80 2.88
C ALA A 573 14.09 -8.28 3.29
N SER A 574 13.01 -8.93 3.75
CA SER A 574 13.02 -10.35 4.13
C SER A 574 13.27 -11.27 2.93
N ILE A 575 12.65 -10.97 1.78
CA ILE A 575 12.85 -11.71 0.53
C ILE A 575 14.28 -11.55 0.00
N ASP A 576 14.81 -10.33 -0.02
CA ASP A 576 16.20 -10.06 -0.42
C ASP A 576 17.18 -10.78 0.51
N GLN A 577 16.97 -10.77 1.82
CA GLN A 577 17.81 -11.49 2.80
C GLN A 577 17.77 -13.01 2.60
N LEU A 578 16.59 -13.59 2.38
CA LEU A 578 16.42 -15.02 2.13
C LEU A 578 17.13 -15.44 0.83
N ALA A 579 16.95 -14.67 -0.25
CA ALA A 579 17.58 -14.95 -1.53
C ALA A 579 19.11 -14.80 -1.47
N GLN A 580 19.62 -13.73 -0.83
CA GLN A 580 21.07 -13.52 -0.65
C GLN A 580 21.73 -14.62 0.18
N ARG A 581 21.05 -15.10 1.25
CA ARG A 581 21.53 -16.23 2.05
C ARG A 581 21.69 -17.48 1.19
N ALA A 582 20.64 -17.87 0.46
CA ALA A 582 20.67 -19.04 -0.41
C ALA A 582 21.73 -18.95 -1.53
N ILE A 583 21.90 -17.77 -2.14
CA ILE A 583 22.94 -17.54 -3.16
C ILE A 583 24.35 -17.63 -2.56
N LYS A 584 24.55 -17.20 -1.32
CA LYS A 584 25.85 -17.33 -0.64
C LYS A 584 26.15 -18.78 -0.25
N GLU A 585 25.15 -19.53 0.21
CA GLU A 585 25.27 -20.95 0.55
C GLU A 585 25.62 -21.78 -0.71
N ASN A 586 24.99 -21.50 -1.86
CA ASN A 586 25.34 -22.07 -3.18
C ASN A 586 26.84 -21.98 -3.52
N GLN A 587 27.48 -20.84 -3.24
CA GLN A 587 28.89 -20.61 -3.55
C GLN A 587 29.84 -21.41 -2.65
N GLN A 588 29.34 -21.92 -1.52
CA GLN A 588 30.12 -22.66 -0.52
C GLN A 588 29.86 -24.17 -0.58
N GLU A 589 28.61 -24.60 -0.83
CA GLU A 589 28.21 -25.99 -0.96
C GLU A 589 27.72 -26.29 -2.39
N ARG A 590 28.46 -27.12 -3.14
CA ARG A 590 28.17 -27.41 -4.56
C ARG A 590 26.84 -28.16 -4.82
N ASN A 591 26.15 -28.62 -3.78
CA ASN A 591 25.03 -29.55 -3.89
C ASN A 591 23.78 -29.02 -3.18
N PHE A 592 22.95 -28.25 -3.89
CA PHE A 592 21.52 -28.25 -3.55
C PHE A 592 20.93 -29.65 -3.77
N PRO A 593 19.88 -30.04 -3.03
CA PRO A 593 19.12 -31.24 -3.34
C PRO A 593 18.45 -31.10 -4.72
N GLU A 594 19.11 -31.65 -5.74
CA GLU A 594 18.80 -31.47 -7.17
C GLU A 594 17.45 -32.08 -7.61
N LYS A 595 16.73 -32.77 -6.71
CA LYS A 595 15.45 -33.44 -6.99
C LYS A 595 14.40 -33.18 -5.91
N ALA A 596 13.48 -32.27 -6.24
CA ALA A 596 12.15 -32.18 -5.65
C ALA A 596 11.11 -31.75 -6.70
N VAL A 597 11.23 -32.29 -7.93
CA VAL A 597 10.21 -32.15 -8.98
C VAL A 597 8.89 -32.71 -8.46
N GLY A 598 7.81 -31.95 -8.60
CA GLY A 598 6.46 -32.28 -8.11
C GLY A 598 6.16 -31.93 -6.66
N LEU A 599 7.05 -31.22 -5.94
CA LEU A 599 6.81 -30.81 -4.54
C LEU A 599 6.83 -29.29 -4.34
N PRO A 600 6.05 -28.75 -3.38
CA PRO A 600 6.15 -27.35 -2.97
C PRO A 600 7.55 -26.98 -2.46
N GLY A 601 7.92 -25.71 -2.61
CA GLY A 601 9.23 -25.20 -2.20
C GLY A 601 9.46 -23.74 -2.58
N VAL A 602 10.54 -23.17 -2.05
CA VAL A 602 11.04 -21.86 -2.48
C VAL A 602 12.23 -22.08 -3.40
N PHE A 603 12.32 -21.32 -4.48
CA PHE A 603 13.35 -21.44 -5.50
C PHE A 603 14.00 -20.06 -5.73
N VAL A 604 15.30 -20.03 -6.03
CA VAL A 604 16.08 -18.82 -6.29
C VAL A 604 16.94 -18.97 -7.54
N GLY A 605 17.11 -17.90 -8.31
CA GLY A 605 18.01 -17.88 -9.46
C GLY A 605 18.45 -16.46 -9.77
N GLN A 606 19.41 -16.32 -10.68
CA GLN A 606 19.92 -15.02 -11.12
C GLN A 606 20.05 -14.95 -12.64
N PHE A 607 19.80 -13.77 -13.22
CA PHE A 607 19.98 -13.52 -14.65
C PHE A 607 20.51 -12.10 -14.91
N ALA A 608 21.18 -11.93 -16.05
CA ALA A 608 21.67 -10.62 -16.50
C ALA A 608 20.67 -9.99 -17.49
N ALA A 609 20.35 -8.71 -17.29
CA ALA A 609 19.56 -7.91 -18.22
C ALA A 609 20.47 -6.90 -18.92
N ASN A 610 21.02 -7.29 -20.07
CA ASN A 610 21.96 -6.47 -20.85
C ASN A 610 21.34 -5.14 -21.33
N THR A 611 20.05 -5.17 -21.64
CA THR A 611 19.22 -4.00 -21.93
C THR A 611 18.09 -3.96 -20.91
N LEU A 612 17.85 -2.82 -20.26
CA LEU A 612 16.74 -2.68 -19.31
C LEU A 612 15.47 -2.26 -20.05
N THR A 613 14.58 -3.23 -20.27
CA THR A 613 13.25 -3.10 -20.86
C THR A 613 12.23 -3.87 -20.01
N ASP A 614 10.95 -3.79 -20.36
CA ASP A 614 9.95 -4.66 -19.74
C ASP A 614 10.15 -6.12 -20.15
N THR A 615 9.47 -7.05 -19.48
CA THR A 615 9.46 -8.48 -19.80
C THR A 615 8.28 -9.18 -19.13
N PHE A 616 8.05 -10.45 -19.45
CA PHE A 616 6.97 -11.25 -18.89
C PHE A 616 7.54 -12.57 -18.37
N PHE A 617 7.27 -12.90 -17.10
CA PHE A 617 7.56 -14.22 -16.54
C PHE A 617 6.55 -15.23 -17.09
N ASP A 618 7.01 -16.20 -17.88
CA ASP A 618 6.23 -17.35 -18.30
C ASP A 618 6.18 -18.40 -17.19
N SER A 619 4.98 -18.60 -16.64
CA SER A 619 4.77 -19.52 -15.52
C SER A 619 4.49 -20.97 -15.94
N ARG A 620 4.32 -21.26 -17.24
CA ARG A 620 3.99 -22.61 -17.73
C ARG A 620 5.05 -23.63 -17.28
N GLY A 621 4.60 -24.80 -16.80
CA GLY A 621 5.44 -25.83 -16.16
C GLY A 621 5.58 -25.69 -14.63
N TRP A 622 5.06 -24.60 -14.05
CA TRP A 622 4.87 -24.44 -12.61
C TRP A 622 3.41 -24.69 -12.20
N GLY A 623 3.14 -24.74 -10.90
CA GLY A 623 1.83 -25.14 -10.36
C GLY A 623 0.97 -23.94 -9.98
N LYS A 624 1.24 -23.38 -8.79
CA LYS A 624 0.59 -22.19 -8.20
C LYS A 624 1.55 -21.56 -7.21
N GLY A 625 1.69 -20.24 -7.23
CA GLY A 625 2.68 -19.60 -6.36
C GLY A 625 2.77 -18.10 -6.46
N GLN A 626 3.90 -17.59 -5.98
CA GLN A 626 4.24 -16.16 -5.93
C GLN A 626 5.60 -15.90 -6.59
N LEU A 627 5.71 -14.87 -7.42
CA LEU A 627 6.97 -14.43 -8.02
C LEU A 627 7.51 -13.16 -7.33
N PHE A 628 8.81 -13.15 -7.05
CA PHE A 628 9.56 -11.96 -6.64
C PHE A 628 10.75 -11.72 -7.56
N VAL A 629 10.96 -10.47 -7.98
CA VAL A 629 12.14 -10.05 -8.76
C VAL A 629 12.81 -8.90 -8.03
N ASN A 630 14.08 -9.04 -7.68
CA ASN A 630 14.86 -8.10 -6.86
C ASN A 630 14.13 -7.69 -5.57
N GLY A 631 13.42 -8.65 -4.95
CA GLY A 631 12.60 -8.48 -3.75
C GLY A 631 11.24 -7.80 -3.98
N TYR A 632 10.95 -7.27 -5.17
CA TYR A 632 9.61 -6.78 -5.51
C TYR A 632 8.66 -7.96 -5.73
N ASN A 633 7.54 -7.98 -5.02
CA ASN A 633 6.50 -8.99 -5.19
C ASN A 633 5.69 -8.70 -6.47
N ILE A 634 5.94 -9.47 -7.52
CA ILE A 634 5.29 -9.28 -8.83
C ILE A 634 3.83 -9.71 -8.77
N GLY A 635 3.52 -10.79 -8.05
CA GLY A 635 2.15 -11.27 -7.88
C GLY A 635 2.03 -12.78 -7.91
N ARG A 636 0.78 -13.22 -8.00
CA ARG A 636 0.39 -14.64 -7.97
C ARG A 636 0.44 -15.23 -9.38
N TYR A 637 0.96 -16.43 -9.55
CA TYR A 637 0.82 -17.21 -10.80
C TYR A 637 0.04 -18.50 -10.53
N TRP A 638 -0.78 -18.92 -11.49
CA TRP A 638 -1.53 -20.17 -11.42
C TRP A 638 -1.89 -20.73 -12.82
N PRO A 639 -0.89 -21.12 -13.64
CA PRO A 639 -1.08 -21.60 -15.02
C PRO A 639 -1.88 -22.92 -15.09
N THR A 640 -1.93 -23.69 -14.00
CA THR A 640 -2.77 -24.90 -13.92
C THR A 640 -4.27 -24.61 -13.78
N ALA A 641 -4.63 -23.36 -13.46
CA ALA A 641 -6.01 -22.87 -13.51
C ALA A 641 -6.26 -21.98 -14.73
N GLY A 642 -5.29 -21.12 -15.11
CA GLY A 642 -5.48 -20.11 -16.15
C GLY A 642 -6.51 -19.04 -15.75
N PRO A 643 -6.87 -18.10 -16.66
CA PRO A 643 -6.39 -17.99 -18.03
C PRO A 643 -5.03 -17.27 -18.16
N GLN A 644 -4.56 -16.56 -17.13
CA GLN A 644 -3.28 -15.84 -17.17
C GLN A 644 -2.09 -16.83 -17.09
N MET A 645 -1.24 -16.87 -18.12
CA MET A 645 -0.04 -17.73 -18.13
C MET A 645 1.26 -16.96 -17.83
N THR A 646 1.26 -15.64 -18.00
CA THR A 646 2.42 -14.77 -17.78
C THR A 646 2.17 -13.67 -16.75
N LEU A 647 3.19 -13.31 -15.97
CA LEU A 647 3.18 -12.10 -15.14
C LEU A 647 4.03 -10.99 -15.77
N TYR A 648 3.47 -9.79 -15.88
CA TYR A 648 4.22 -8.60 -16.32
C TYR A 648 5.29 -8.20 -15.30
N VAL A 649 6.51 -7.96 -15.77
CA VAL A 649 7.65 -7.52 -14.96
C VAL A 649 8.17 -6.20 -15.55
N PRO A 650 7.83 -5.05 -14.93
CA PRO A 650 8.16 -3.75 -15.49
C PRO A 650 9.64 -3.41 -15.26
N LYS A 651 10.24 -2.73 -16.23
CA LYS A 651 11.62 -2.24 -16.25
C LYS A 651 12.12 -1.61 -14.94
N PRO A 652 11.35 -0.79 -14.20
CA PRO A 652 11.81 -0.18 -12.95
C PRO A 652 12.12 -1.19 -11.82
N PHE A 653 11.67 -2.44 -11.93
CA PHE A 653 12.02 -3.50 -10.97
C PHE A 653 13.29 -4.27 -11.38
N LEU A 654 13.82 -4.04 -12.58
CA LEU A 654 15.00 -4.71 -13.12
C LEU A 654 16.30 -3.90 -12.91
N GLN A 655 17.41 -4.63 -12.88
CA GLN A 655 18.79 -4.16 -12.74
C GLN A 655 19.67 -4.94 -13.72
N GLN A 656 20.96 -4.59 -13.86
CA GLN A 656 21.88 -5.32 -14.76
C GLN A 656 22.05 -6.79 -14.35
N THR A 657 22.05 -7.07 -13.04
CA THR A 657 22.00 -8.43 -12.49
C THR A 657 20.77 -8.52 -11.60
N ASN A 658 19.91 -9.49 -11.88
CA ASN A 658 18.63 -9.66 -11.22
C ASN A 658 18.63 -10.95 -10.41
N THR A 659 18.02 -10.91 -9.23
CA THR A 659 17.70 -12.08 -8.43
C THR A 659 16.21 -12.36 -8.51
N VAL A 660 15.84 -13.59 -8.82
CA VAL A 660 14.46 -14.06 -8.82
C VAL A 660 14.26 -15.02 -7.66
N LEU A 661 13.16 -14.86 -6.93
CA LEU A 661 12.71 -15.82 -5.93
C LEU A 661 11.27 -16.22 -6.24
N LEU A 662 10.99 -17.52 -6.21
CA LEU A 662 9.69 -18.11 -6.53
C LEU A 662 9.22 -18.96 -5.35
N ILE A 663 7.99 -18.74 -4.88
CA ILE A 663 7.35 -19.60 -3.86
C ILE A 663 6.33 -20.48 -4.58
N GLU A 664 6.64 -21.76 -4.78
CA GLU A 664 5.75 -22.75 -5.41
C GLU A 664 5.01 -23.55 -4.32
N LEU A 665 3.69 -23.61 -4.43
CA LEU A 665 2.79 -24.09 -3.38
C LEU A 665 2.15 -25.45 -3.68
N THR A 666 2.14 -25.89 -4.95
CA THR A 666 1.49 -27.14 -5.37
C THR A 666 2.45 -28.17 -5.97
N GLY A 667 3.50 -27.71 -6.66
CA GLY A 667 4.57 -28.55 -7.21
C GLY A 667 5.12 -28.04 -8.54
N ALA A 668 6.45 -28.07 -8.68
CA ALA A 668 7.15 -27.64 -9.90
C ALA A 668 7.43 -28.84 -10.83
N GLN A 669 7.08 -28.77 -12.12
CA GLN A 669 7.47 -29.82 -13.08
C GLN A 669 8.89 -29.63 -13.64
N GLN A 670 9.47 -28.45 -13.41
CA GLN A 670 10.77 -28.01 -13.91
C GLN A 670 11.53 -27.22 -12.85
N ASN A 671 12.83 -26.98 -13.07
CA ASN A 671 13.69 -26.17 -12.19
C ASN A 671 14.17 -24.88 -12.88
N PHE A 672 13.42 -24.37 -13.84
CA PHE A 672 13.75 -23.12 -14.54
C PHE A 672 12.49 -22.30 -14.81
N ILE A 673 12.68 -21.02 -15.07
CA ILE A 673 11.66 -20.08 -15.53
C ILE A 673 12.11 -19.49 -16.87
N THR A 674 11.18 -18.90 -17.62
CA THR A 674 11.50 -18.18 -18.86
C THR A 674 10.96 -16.76 -18.77
N PHE A 675 11.75 -15.79 -19.22
CA PHE A 675 11.33 -14.41 -19.42
C PHE A 675 11.14 -14.14 -20.91
N ILE A 676 9.93 -13.78 -21.32
CA ILE A 676 9.54 -13.52 -22.71
C ILE A 676 9.13 -12.05 -22.93
N ASP A 677 8.93 -11.65 -24.17
CA ASP A 677 8.65 -10.27 -24.61
C ASP A 677 7.16 -9.95 -24.80
N HIS A 678 6.25 -10.88 -24.50
CA HIS A 678 4.80 -10.69 -24.66
C HIS A 678 4.00 -11.41 -23.58
N ALA A 679 2.79 -10.92 -23.31
CA ALA A 679 1.82 -11.62 -22.47
C ALA A 679 1.25 -12.87 -23.17
N VAL A 680 0.98 -13.92 -22.40
CA VAL A 680 0.34 -15.16 -22.86
C VAL A 680 -0.89 -15.45 -22.00
N TRP A 681 -1.98 -15.78 -22.68
CA TRP A 681 -3.25 -16.18 -22.12
C TRP A 681 -3.65 -17.55 -22.69
N ASN A 682 -4.11 -18.44 -21.80
CA ASN A 682 -4.56 -19.82 -22.04
C ASN A 682 -3.68 -20.65 -23.01
#